data_AF-A0A386RDM9-F1
#
_entry.id   AF-A0A386RDM9-F1
#
_cell.length_a   1.000
_cell.length_b   1.000
_cell.length_c   1.000
_cell.angle_alpha   90.00
_cell.angle_beta   90.00
_cell.angle_gamma   90.00
#
_symmetry.space_group_name_H-M   'P 1'
#
loop_
_entity.id
_entity.type
_entity.pdbx_description
1 polymer ?
#
loop_
_entity_poly.entity_id
_entity_poly.type
_entity_poly.pdbx_seq_one_letter_code
_entity_poly.pdbx_strand_id
1 'polypeptide(L)'
;MSTIRDPAYITNAGRTMMTTGGEVTYTKAVLYGQDISGLSDSQIKALISLGNPLREVKIGVSDKQSSDSGSTVILEAVFQNNDLKADLQYKAVGFFARKNDVEQLVIVAVANSGAYLAATNPDGVATDALDLKIAVKIGDATSVTAVVDPAGSVTPATLNGAINKATHDLTAKIDTKADKTDVTAQFATKADKTTVEQELTTKANASDVYTKKQVDDALSSRDTAIATKADKATVDAEISKIDFTPYAKTADVNKQIKTVTDLANSKVSADYSYSKAELDKKLLAVTTDTSGKVNATQVASMIADKADTSTVNAQIADVKNTIKSNVDNLQSAINTKANASDVYTKKQVDDALSSRDTAIATKADKATVDAEISKIDFTPYAKTADVNKQIKTVTDLANSKVSADYSYSKAELDKKLLAVTTDTSGKVNATQVASMIADKADTSTVNAQIADVKNTIKSNVDNLQSAINTKANASDVYTKKQVGDAFSNRDNSISNLINRVKQIDGETVIGNAVDVNTLEGTPNQVTVYKLSNTSNTNTPSWIGDHRGVMIVLNYDGNAKTQIWTPVGSGAFNKDGSFGWRYWEGENPPDWNRLASVSYVDNLHNDLQNQINANDKGTITTGYDWNTGTPTNESRALQNAWVVDQAALKGAVDRMNSINSNANGRLSLDGGNMNLRSMINWTGGDIDAKTGNLGGLHWSGGTDTASIYGDQNNNDNLDLAFDLGDDSSNHFSFRNNGSEVAAIYSNGHFSGTVDWSNVSGHPDVATHADVNNAIDSIRYAPQERRSLGADDDANNIIDDGVYRISGNPIKNGNGKTWCFLRVKRWDYNTIYQELDCGFNGIFIRNISQTNNFYPGWQRIATSDDISNLQNIINQQNQTIQSLTTRLTNAENEIKYIKDNYIEGKRFPASQEAQAEAWENEKPTRLAMIEK
;
A
#
# COMPACT_ATOMS: atom_id res chain seq x y z
N MET A 1 10.00 13.49 44.43
CA MET A 1 10.61 14.74 44.94
C MET A 1 11.57 15.22 43.87
N SER A 2 11.52 16.51 43.48
CA SER A 2 12.51 17.06 42.54
C SER A 2 13.92 16.76 43.07
N THR A 3 14.85 16.38 42.21
CA THR A 3 16.25 16.05 42.58
C THR A 3 17.16 17.27 42.59
N ILE A 4 16.64 18.40 42.09
CA ILE A 4 17.28 19.71 42.06
C ILE A 4 16.39 20.78 42.72
N ARG A 5 17.01 21.82 43.27
CA ARG A 5 16.34 22.96 43.91
C ARG A 5 15.95 23.97 42.83
N ASP A 6 14.68 24.36 42.80
CA ASP A 6 14.20 25.44 41.92
C ASP A 6 14.41 26.83 42.57
N PRO A 7 14.78 27.86 41.78
CA PRO A 7 15.05 27.83 40.35
C PRO A 7 16.49 27.41 39.99
N ALA A 8 16.68 26.84 38.79
CA ALA A 8 17.99 26.78 38.14
C ALA A 8 18.44 28.18 37.66
N TYR A 9 19.75 28.44 37.66
CA TYR A 9 20.31 29.75 37.34
C TYR A 9 21.03 29.75 35.99
N ILE A 10 20.68 30.70 35.12
CA ILE A 10 21.45 31.00 33.90
C ILE A 10 22.66 31.87 34.28
N THR A 11 23.87 31.41 33.95
CA THR A 11 25.12 32.15 34.21
C THR A 11 25.20 33.42 33.36
N ASN A 12 26.11 34.34 33.71
CA ASN A 12 26.35 35.54 32.93
C ASN A 12 26.88 35.20 31.52
N ALA A 13 27.68 34.14 31.41
CA ALA A 13 28.13 33.58 30.14
C ALA A 13 26.95 33.03 29.33
N GLY A 14 26.08 32.21 29.94
CA GLY A 14 24.87 31.69 29.30
C GLY A 14 23.92 32.78 28.84
N ARG A 15 23.67 33.78 29.68
CA ARG A 15 22.85 34.95 29.32
C ARG A 15 23.43 35.67 28.11
N THR A 16 24.74 35.94 28.11
CA THR A 16 25.42 36.61 27.00
C THR A 16 25.35 35.79 25.71
N MET A 17 25.56 34.47 25.79
CA MET A 17 25.45 33.55 24.65
C MET A 17 24.03 33.55 24.05
N MET A 18 23.00 33.57 24.90
CA MET A 18 21.59 33.53 24.50
C MET A 18 21.06 34.87 23.99
N THR A 19 21.66 36.00 24.35
CA THR A 19 21.20 37.35 23.93
C THR A 19 21.95 37.93 22.73
N THR A 20 23.12 37.41 22.37
CA THR A 20 23.95 37.95 21.27
C THR A 20 23.54 37.49 19.87
N GLY A 21 22.48 36.68 19.72
CA GLY A 21 21.99 36.15 18.43
C GLY A 21 22.94 35.13 17.78
N GLY A 22 22.44 34.29 16.88
CA GLY A 22 23.20 33.21 16.24
C GLY A 22 23.02 31.83 16.89
N GLU A 23 23.63 30.81 16.30
CA GLU A 23 23.50 29.41 16.72
C GLU A 23 24.21 29.14 18.05
N VAL A 24 23.53 28.43 18.96
CA VAL A 24 24.07 27.97 20.24
C VAL A 24 23.89 26.45 20.32
N THR A 25 24.98 25.72 20.48
CA THR A 25 24.97 24.26 20.55
C THR A 25 25.07 23.80 21.99
N TYR A 26 24.06 23.14 22.55
CA TYR A 26 24.17 22.54 23.90
C TYR A 26 24.95 21.23 23.82
N THR A 27 25.96 21.06 24.68
CA THR A 27 26.96 20.00 24.48
C THR A 27 26.93 18.92 25.54
N LYS A 28 26.84 19.28 26.83
CA LYS A 28 26.91 18.34 27.94
C LYS A 28 26.37 18.87 29.27
N ALA A 29 25.94 17.95 30.12
CA ALA A 29 25.60 18.19 31.52
C ALA A 29 26.53 17.37 32.43
N VAL A 30 26.88 17.93 33.58
CA VAL A 30 27.84 17.32 34.51
C VAL A 30 27.31 17.42 35.94
N LEU A 31 27.35 16.31 36.67
CA LEU A 31 27.14 16.27 38.13
C LEU A 31 28.42 16.69 38.83
N TYR A 32 28.32 17.55 39.84
CA TYR A 32 29.45 18.06 40.60
C TYR A 32 29.30 17.79 42.09
N GLY A 33 30.42 17.48 42.73
CA GLY A 33 30.50 17.35 44.19
C GLY A 33 30.72 18.69 44.91
N GLN A 34 31.03 19.77 44.18
CA GLN A 34 31.16 21.10 44.77
C GLN A 34 29.80 21.59 45.30
N ASP A 35 29.76 21.93 46.58
CA ASP A 35 28.60 22.56 47.20
C ASP A 35 28.59 24.07 46.90
N ILE A 36 27.53 24.51 46.23
CA ILE A 36 27.27 25.91 45.87
C ILE A 36 26.04 26.48 46.58
N SER A 37 25.43 25.72 47.49
CA SER A 37 24.19 26.10 48.18
C SER A 37 24.32 27.34 49.08
N GLY A 38 25.56 27.66 49.50
CA GLY A 38 25.88 28.84 50.31
C GLY A 38 26.25 30.10 49.50
N LEU A 39 26.27 30.04 48.17
CA LEU A 39 26.53 31.20 47.32
C LEU A 39 25.24 32.00 47.10
N SER A 40 25.37 33.33 47.03
CA SER A 40 24.25 34.19 46.61
C SER A 40 23.95 34.01 45.12
N ASP A 41 22.71 34.32 44.70
CA ASP A 41 22.29 34.25 43.29
C ASP A 41 23.25 34.97 42.33
N SER A 42 23.77 36.13 42.74
CA SER A 42 24.73 36.91 41.96
C SER A 42 26.08 36.18 41.81
N GLN A 43 26.52 35.49 42.86
CA GLN A 43 27.73 34.67 42.83
C GLN A 43 27.53 33.40 41.98
N ILE A 44 26.37 32.74 42.08
CA ILE A 44 26.05 31.57 41.24
C ILE A 44 25.99 31.97 39.75
N LYS A 45 25.36 33.09 39.42
CA LYS A 45 25.30 33.60 38.04
C LYS A 45 26.68 33.99 37.50
N ALA A 46 27.62 34.37 38.36
CA ALA A 46 28.99 34.71 37.95
C ALA A 46 29.90 33.49 37.73
N LEU A 47 29.43 32.26 38.01
CA LEU A 47 30.23 31.05 37.83
C LEU A 47 30.53 30.79 36.35
N ILE A 48 31.81 30.52 36.08
CA ILE A 48 32.32 30.11 34.76
C ILE A 48 32.75 28.63 34.74
N SER A 49 32.93 28.02 35.91
CA SER A 49 33.32 26.62 36.10
C SER A 49 32.88 26.13 37.47
N LEU A 50 32.73 24.82 37.62
CA LEU A 50 32.52 24.11 38.89
C LEU A 50 33.64 23.09 39.08
N GLY A 51 34.08 22.91 40.32
CA GLY A 51 35.09 21.94 40.73
C GLY A 51 34.49 20.59 41.09
N ASN A 52 35.33 19.55 41.11
CA ASN A 52 34.94 18.17 41.43
C ASN A 52 33.84 17.60 40.50
N PRO A 53 34.10 17.48 39.18
CA PRO A 53 33.19 16.80 38.26
C PRO A 53 33.13 15.31 38.59
N LEU A 54 31.91 14.79 38.74
CA LEU A 54 31.66 13.42 39.17
C LEU A 54 31.22 12.51 38.01
N ARG A 55 30.30 12.99 37.17
CA ARG A 55 29.81 12.24 36.00
C ARG A 55 29.33 13.21 34.93
N GLU A 56 29.71 12.96 33.69
CA GLU A 56 29.37 13.76 32.51
C GLU A 56 28.44 12.96 31.59
N VAL A 57 27.42 13.62 31.03
CA VAL A 57 26.55 13.06 30.00
C VAL A 57 26.30 14.08 28.90
N LYS A 58 25.98 13.59 27.71
CA LYS A 58 25.49 14.42 26.61
C LYS A 58 24.06 14.86 26.89
N ILE A 59 23.68 16.04 26.38
CA ILE A 59 22.35 16.61 26.54
C ILE A 59 21.50 16.27 25.31
N GLY A 60 20.22 15.98 25.50
CA GLY A 60 19.20 15.92 24.46
C GLY A 60 18.18 17.07 24.55
N VAL A 61 17.29 17.18 23.57
CA VAL A 61 16.10 18.05 23.63
C VAL A 61 14.88 17.16 23.70
N SER A 62 14.14 17.22 24.80
CA SER A 62 12.93 16.41 24.99
C SER A 62 11.69 17.05 24.38
N ASP A 63 11.63 18.38 24.33
CA ASP A 63 10.50 19.12 23.75
C ASP A 63 10.92 20.55 23.32
N LYS A 64 10.23 21.11 22.32
CA LYS A 64 10.36 22.50 21.87
C LYS A 64 8.97 23.11 21.70
N GLN A 65 8.65 24.10 22.52
CA GLN A 65 7.39 24.80 22.46
C GLN A 65 7.58 26.21 21.92
N SER A 66 6.77 26.61 20.93
CA SER A 66 6.74 27.96 20.38
C SER A 66 5.41 28.62 20.70
N SER A 67 5.46 29.81 21.31
CA SER A 67 4.29 30.66 21.56
C SER A 67 4.53 32.06 20.99
N ASP A 68 3.47 32.86 20.87
CA ASP A 68 3.56 34.28 20.47
C ASP A 68 4.47 35.12 21.39
N SER A 69 4.83 34.59 22.57
CA SER A 69 5.71 35.23 23.57
C SER A 69 7.16 34.71 23.60
N GLY A 70 7.55 33.86 22.64
CA GLY A 70 8.89 33.27 22.52
C GLY A 70 8.91 31.74 22.52
N SER A 71 10.10 31.17 22.29
CA SER A 71 10.33 29.72 22.25
C SER A 71 10.92 29.20 23.57
N THR A 72 10.38 28.09 24.07
CA THR A 72 10.93 27.33 25.20
C THR A 72 11.54 26.05 24.68
N VAL A 73 12.79 25.77 25.07
CA VAL A 73 13.48 24.51 24.80
C VAL A 73 13.64 23.74 26.09
N ILE A 74 13.25 22.46 26.12
CA ILE A 74 13.46 21.58 27.28
C ILE A 74 14.70 20.73 27.02
N LEU A 75 15.75 20.97 27.81
CA LEU A 75 17.00 20.20 27.80
C LEU A 75 16.85 18.99 28.72
N GLU A 76 17.22 17.81 28.22
CA GLU A 76 17.15 16.53 28.95
C GLU A 76 18.56 15.95 29.12
N ALA A 77 18.92 15.59 30.35
CA ALA A 77 20.18 14.94 30.68
C ALA A 77 19.90 13.70 31.53
N VAL A 78 20.29 12.52 31.02
CA VAL A 78 20.04 11.23 31.69
C VAL A 78 21.37 10.65 32.19
N PHE A 79 21.54 10.61 33.51
CA PHE A 79 22.69 9.99 34.17
C PHE A 79 22.33 8.56 34.58
N GLN A 80 22.81 7.58 33.81
CA GLN A 80 22.64 6.16 34.15
C GLN A 80 23.70 5.71 35.15
N ASN A 81 23.37 4.74 36.00
CA ASN A 81 24.30 4.26 37.02
C ASN A 81 25.33 3.25 36.53
N ASN A 82 25.40 2.87 35.24
CA ASN A 82 26.28 1.79 34.73
C ASN A 82 27.71 1.89 35.29
N ASP A 83 28.26 0.74 35.68
CA ASP A 83 29.59 0.57 36.27
C ASP A 83 29.85 1.38 37.56
N LEU A 84 28.81 1.90 38.21
CA LEU A 84 28.94 2.64 39.46
C LEU A 84 29.02 1.68 40.65
N LYS A 85 30.21 1.59 41.25
CA LYS A 85 30.50 0.63 42.34
C LYS A 85 29.94 1.04 43.72
N ALA A 86 29.55 2.31 43.89
CA ALA A 86 28.99 2.85 45.13
C ALA A 86 28.16 4.10 44.83
N ASP A 87 27.18 4.42 45.68
CA ASP A 87 26.27 5.57 45.49
C ASP A 87 27.04 6.87 45.24
N LEU A 88 26.71 7.56 44.15
CA LEU A 88 27.39 8.78 43.73
C LEU A 88 26.62 10.01 44.24
N GLN A 89 27.05 10.55 45.38
CA GLN A 89 26.48 11.79 45.93
C GLN A 89 26.91 13.02 45.13
N TYR A 90 25.96 13.88 44.77
CA TYR A 90 26.21 15.13 44.04
C TYR A 90 25.55 16.33 44.73
N LYS A 91 26.12 17.51 44.50
CA LYS A 91 25.71 18.78 45.14
C LYS A 91 25.28 19.86 44.15
N ALA A 92 25.71 19.76 42.89
CA ALA A 92 25.31 20.68 41.84
C ALA A 92 25.28 20.00 40.47
N VAL A 93 24.56 20.62 39.53
CA VAL A 93 24.51 20.21 38.12
C VAL A 93 24.85 21.41 37.25
N GLY A 94 25.77 21.23 36.31
CA GLY A 94 26.17 22.27 35.34
C GLY A 94 25.90 21.84 33.91
N PHE A 95 25.26 22.70 33.12
CA PHE A 95 25.00 22.51 31.69
C PHE A 95 25.89 23.43 30.85
N PHE A 96 26.39 22.91 29.75
CA PHE A 96 27.35 23.58 28.87
C PHE A 96 26.77 23.79 27.48
N ALA A 97 27.19 24.90 26.86
CA ALA A 97 26.90 25.19 25.46
C ALA A 97 28.12 25.79 24.76
N ARG A 98 28.17 25.60 23.43
CA ARG A 98 29.22 26.04 22.53
C ARG A 98 28.68 27.09 21.57
N LYS A 99 29.45 28.15 21.37
CA LYS A 99 29.21 29.20 20.36
C LYS A 99 30.56 29.66 19.81
N ASN A 100 30.71 29.71 18.48
CA ASN A 100 31.96 30.04 17.81
C ASN A 100 33.17 29.22 18.36
N ASP A 101 32.99 27.91 18.48
CA ASP A 101 33.96 26.95 19.02
C ASP A 101 34.40 27.14 20.50
N VAL A 102 33.78 28.06 21.23
CA VAL A 102 34.02 28.24 22.67
C VAL A 102 32.90 27.61 23.47
N GLU A 103 33.22 26.60 24.28
CA GLU A 103 32.30 25.92 25.21
C GLU A 103 32.34 26.58 26.60
N GLN A 104 31.17 26.91 27.15
CA GLN A 104 31.04 27.60 28.45
C GLN A 104 29.93 26.98 29.31
N LEU A 105 30.07 27.13 30.63
CA LEU A 105 29.02 26.79 31.60
C LEU A 105 27.89 27.81 31.50
N VAL A 106 26.69 27.37 31.08
CA VAL A 106 25.57 28.26 30.75
C VAL A 106 24.43 28.20 31.77
N ILE A 107 24.21 27.06 32.42
CA ILE A 107 23.17 26.88 33.44
C ILE A 107 23.74 26.08 34.61
N VAL A 108 23.38 26.48 35.84
CA VAL A 108 23.77 25.82 37.08
C VAL A 108 22.54 25.60 37.96
N ALA A 109 22.37 24.38 38.47
CA ALA A 109 21.33 24.03 39.43
C ALA A 109 21.95 23.45 40.71
N VAL A 110 21.37 23.79 41.87
CA VAL A 110 21.78 23.24 43.17
C VAL A 110 21.02 21.95 43.41
N ALA A 111 21.68 20.87 43.83
CA ALA A 111 21.01 19.63 44.17
C ALA A 111 20.31 19.72 45.53
N ASN A 112 19.26 18.92 45.74
CA ASN A 112 18.63 18.84 47.07
C ASN A 112 19.56 18.13 48.07
N SER A 113 19.37 18.44 49.36
CA SER A 113 20.17 17.80 50.42
C SER A 113 19.99 16.28 50.39
N GLY A 114 21.10 15.54 50.30
CA GLY A 114 21.10 14.08 50.21
C GLY A 114 20.92 13.48 48.81
N ALA A 115 21.02 14.27 47.74
CA ALA A 115 20.90 13.74 46.37
C ALA A 115 22.07 12.80 45.99
N TYR A 116 21.73 11.63 45.45
CA TYR A 116 22.68 10.62 44.96
C TYR A 116 22.15 9.89 43.71
N LEU A 117 23.05 9.24 42.98
CA LEU A 117 22.75 8.24 41.95
C LEU A 117 23.14 6.86 42.50
N ALA A 118 22.21 5.90 42.54
CA ALA A 118 22.40 4.61 43.21
C ALA A 118 23.42 3.71 42.50
N ALA A 119 24.21 2.93 43.25
CA ALA A 119 25.15 1.95 42.71
C ALA A 119 24.47 0.88 41.83
N THR A 120 25.22 0.33 40.87
CA THR A 120 24.76 -0.77 40.02
C THR A 120 24.82 -2.11 40.75
N ASN A 121 23.96 -3.05 40.34
CA ASN A 121 24.12 -4.45 40.73
C ASN A 121 25.49 -5.02 40.29
N PRO A 122 26.00 -6.09 40.91
CA PRO A 122 27.33 -6.64 40.63
C PRO A 122 27.59 -7.10 39.20
N ASP A 123 26.54 -7.21 38.37
CA ASP A 123 26.60 -7.56 36.95
C ASP A 123 26.98 -6.39 36.03
N GLY A 124 27.07 -5.16 36.56
CA GLY A 124 27.47 -3.96 35.83
C GLY A 124 26.38 -3.36 34.93
N VAL A 125 25.17 -3.92 34.95
CA VAL A 125 24.06 -3.49 34.09
C VAL A 125 23.21 -2.41 34.76
N ALA A 126 22.96 -1.30 34.04
CA ALA A 126 22.14 -0.17 34.50
C ALA A 126 20.82 -0.60 35.18
N THR A 127 20.64 -0.28 36.45
CA THR A 127 19.42 -0.58 37.20
C THR A 127 18.66 0.67 37.65
N ASP A 128 19.31 1.84 37.57
CA ASP A 128 18.74 3.13 37.96
C ASP A 128 19.26 4.26 37.05
N ALA A 129 18.46 5.31 36.89
CA ALA A 129 18.79 6.48 36.07
C ALA A 129 18.19 7.76 36.64
N LEU A 130 19.02 8.81 36.72
CA LEU A 130 18.62 10.16 37.06
C LEU A 130 18.32 10.94 35.77
N ASP A 131 17.04 11.25 35.55
CA ASP A 131 16.57 12.09 34.45
C ASP A 131 16.35 13.54 34.92
N LEU A 132 17.06 14.49 34.32
CA LEU A 132 16.98 15.92 34.61
C LEU A 132 16.48 16.70 33.40
N LYS A 133 15.36 17.42 33.59
CA LYS A 133 14.74 18.27 32.56
C LYS A 133 14.77 19.73 32.97
N ILE A 134 15.36 20.58 32.13
CA ILE A 134 15.41 22.03 32.35
C ILE A 134 14.73 22.75 31.19
N ALA A 135 13.66 23.49 31.49
CA ALA A 135 12.99 24.35 30.53
C ALA A 135 13.68 25.72 30.46
N VAL A 136 14.18 26.09 29.27
CA VAL A 136 14.84 27.37 29.01
C VAL A 136 13.96 28.19 28.07
N LYS A 137 13.40 29.30 28.58
CA LYS A 137 12.64 30.25 27.76
C LYS A 137 13.59 31.25 27.09
N ILE A 138 13.57 31.29 25.77
CA ILE A 138 14.34 32.21 24.92
C ILE A 138 13.35 33.24 24.36
N GLY A 139 13.42 34.48 24.86
CA GLY A 139 12.53 35.57 24.44
C GLY A 139 12.80 36.06 23.01
N ASP A 140 11.73 36.49 22.33
CA ASP A 140 11.64 37.06 20.96
C ASP A 140 12.83 36.73 20.02
N ALA A 141 12.85 35.48 19.58
CA ALA A 141 13.99 34.82 18.93
C ALA A 141 13.76 34.60 17.43
N THR A 142 13.95 35.63 16.61
CA THR A 142 14.16 35.45 15.16
C THR A 142 15.56 34.92 14.82
N SER A 143 16.44 34.68 15.80
CA SER A 143 17.87 34.41 15.52
C SER A 143 18.59 33.37 16.41
N VAL A 144 17.92 32.59 17.27
CA VAL A 144 18.59 31.54 18.08
C VAL A 144 18.11 30.14 17.70
N THR A 145 18.92 29.43 16.92
CA THR A 145 18.79 27.99 16.66
C THR A 145 19.55 27.22 17.74
N ALA A 146 18.82 26.45 18.56
CA ALA A 146 19.41 25.48 19.47
C ALA A 146 19.65 24.17 18.70
N VAL A 147 20.92 23.75 18.62
CA VAL A 147 21.32 22.49 17.98
C VAL A 147 21.98 21.61 19.04
N VAL A 148 21.70 20.30 19.01
CA VAL A 148 22.32 19.31 19.89
C VAL A 148 23.34 18.53 19.06
N ASP A 149 24.55 18.35 19.59
CA ASP A 149 25.64 17.59 18.95
C ASP A 149 25.30 16.09 18.86
N PRO A 150 25.04 15.51 17.67
CA PRO A 150 24.56 14.14 17.53
C PRO A 150 25.75 13.18 17.34
N ALA A 151 26.29 12.64 18.44
CA ALA A 151 27.28 11.58 18.35
C ALA A 151 27.06 10.48 19.41
N GLY A 152 26.51 9.35 18.95
CA GLY A 152 26.88 8.02 19.43
C GLY A 152 26.21 7.50 20.69
N SER A 153 24.93 7.14 20.62
CA SER A 153 24.32 5.91 21.20
C SER A 153 22.80 6.00 21.02
N VAL A 154 22.20 5.08 20.25
CA VAL A 154 20.75 5.01 20.10
C VAL A 154 20.18 4.34 21.34
N THR A 155 19.69 5.13 22.29
CA THR A 155 18.87 4.64 23.41
C THR A 155 17.48 4.21 22.91
N PRO A 156 16.77 3.29 23.58
CA PRO A 156 15.38 2.99 23.24
C PRO A 156 14.50 4.24 23.19
N ALA A 157 14.79 5.26 24.00
CA ALA A 157 14.11 6.55 23.97
C ALA A 157 14.41 7.36 22.70
N THR A 158 15.64 7.38 22.20
CA THR A 158 15.98 8.05 20.93
C THR A 158 15.48 7.26 19.72
N LEU A 159 15.44 5.93 19.79
CA LEU A 159 14.78 5.10 18.78
C LEU A 159 13.26 5.33 18.78
N ASN A 160 12.62 5.35 19.95
CA ASN A 160 11.19 5.59 20.08
C ASN A 160 10.82 7.05 19.70
N GLY A 161 11.69 8.00 20.00
CA GLY A 161 11.57 9.39 19.54
C GLY A 161 11.72 9.51 18.02
N ALA A 162 12.67 8.80 17.42
CA ALA A 162 12.83 8.74 15.97
C ALA A 162 11.65 8.04 15.28
N ILE A 163 11.12 6.95 15.87
CA ILE A 163 9.92 6.26 15.40
C ILE A 163 8.68 7.15 15.54
N ASN A 164 8.51 7.85 16.66
CA ASN A 164 7.39 8.76 16.87
C ASN A 164 7.49 9.98 15.94
N LYS A 165 8.69 10.51 15.71
CA LYS A 165 8.91 11.59 14.74
C LYS A 165 8.68 11.12 13.31
N ALA A 166 9.15 9.93 12.94
CA ALA A 166 8.88 9.35 11.63
C ALA A 166 7.39 9.07 11.44
N THR A 167 6.72 8.55 12.46
CA THR A 167 5.26 8.36 12.48
C THR A 167 4.54 9.70 12.35
N HIS A 168 4.91 10.71 13.13
CA HIS A 168 4.31 12.05 13.07
C HIS A 168 4.58 12.75 11.73
N ASP A 169 5.80 12.70 11.20
CA ASP A 169 6.15 13.28 9.90
C ASP A 169 5.45 12.54 8.75
N LEU A 170 5.26 11.22 8.86
CA LEU A 170 4.54 10.42 7.88
C LEU A 170 3.02 10.65 7.98
N THR A 171 2.46 10.70 9.18
CA THR A 171 1.06 11.08 9.44
C THR A 171 0.79 12.50 8.94
N ALA A 172 1.65 13.48 9.24
CA ALA A 172 1.51 14.85 8.74
C ALA A 172 1.62 14.94 7.20
N LYS A 173 2.51 14.15 6.57
CA LYS A 173 2.60 14.05 5.10
C LYS A 173 1.42 13.33 4.46
N ILE A 174 0.84 12.34 5.15
CA ILE A 174 -0.37 11.65 4.73
C ILE A 174 -1.56 12.60 4.89
N ASP A 175 -1.71 13.30 6.01
CA ASP A 175 -2.81 14.24 6.26
C ASP A 175 -2.77 15.44 5.29
N THR A 176 -1.58 15.93 4.91
CA THR A 176 -1.47 16.99 3.88
C THR A 176 -1.64 16.50 2.44
N LYS A 177 -1.59 15.19 2.16
CA LYS A 177 -1.82 14.62 0.80
C LYS A 177 -3.12 13.82 0.65
N ALA A 178 -3.73 13.42 1.75
CA ALA A 178 -4.87 12.51 1.82
C ALA A 178 -6.06 13.11 2.57
N ASP A 179 -6.03 14.41 2.92
CA ASP A 179 -7.24 15.04 3.38
C ASP A 179 -8.28 14.99 2.25
N LYS A 180 -9.35 14.23 2.50
CA LYS A 180 -10.44 14.03 1.54
C LYS A 180 -11.01 15.38 1.13
N THR A 181 -10.96 16.37 2.02
CA THR A 181 -11.32 17.77 1.75
C THR A 181 -10.38 18.44 0.76
N ASP A 182 -9.07 18.21 0.81
CA ASP A 182 -8.10 18.84 -0.09
C ASP A 182 -8.04 18.14 -1.46
N VAL A 183 -8.16 16.80 -1.51
CA VAL A 183 -8.29 16.06 -2.77
C VAL A 183 -9.65 16.34 -3.44
N THR A 184 -10.74 16.40 -2.66
CA THR A 184 -12.06 16.77 -3.19
C THR A 184 -12.11 18.24 -3.56
N ALA A 185 -11.45 19.14 -2.83
CA ALA A 185 -11.33 20.56 -3.20
C ALA A 185 -10.48 20.73 -4.46
N GLN A 186 -9.34 20.05 -4.59
CA GLN A 186 -8.52 20.13 -5.80
C GLN A 186 -9.19 19.51 -7.02
N PHE A 187 -9.90 18.39 -6.87
CA PHE A 187 -10.74 17.85 -7.94
C PHE A 187 -11.94 18.76 -8.22
N ALA A 188 -12.57 19.34 -7.21
CA ALA A 188 -13.67 20.28 -7.40
C ALA A 188 -13.19 21.57 -8.07
N THR A 189 -11.99 22.09 -7.76
CA THR A 189 -11.41 23.28 -8.41
C THR A 189 -10.94 22.97 -9.83
N LYS A 190 -10.40 21.77 -10.10
CA LYS A 190 -10.03 21.33 -11.47
C LYS A 190 -11.22 20.85 -12.32
N ALA A 191 -12.32 20.46 -11.70
CA ALA A 191 -13.58 20.10 -12.37
C ALA A 191 -14.61 21.22 -12.33
N ASP A 192 -14.33 22.33 -11.61
CA ASP A 192 -15.14 23.54 -11.61
C ASP A 192 -15.19 24.05 -13.03
N LYS A 193 -16.40 24.06 -13.59
CA LYS A 193 -16.69 24.52 -14.94
C LYS A 193 -16.06 25.88 -15.22
N THR A 194 -16.05 26.77 -14.23
CA THR A 194 -15.49 28.13 -14.32
C THR A 194 -13.97 28.11 -14.48
N THR A 195 -13.26 27.24 -13.73
CA THR A 195 -11.80 27.08 -13.82
C THR A 195 -11.40 26.38 -15.11
N VAL A 196 -12.14 25.34 -15.51
CA VAL A 196 -11.94 24.64 -16.80
C VAL A 196 -12.20 25.58 -17.97
N GLU A 197 -13.23 26.42 -17.90
CA GLU A 197 -13.51 27.47 -18.90
C GLU A 197 -12.43 28.55 -18.92
N GLN A 198 -11.83 28.92 -17.77
CA GLN A 198 -10.68 29.84 -17.68
C GLN A 198 -9.37 29.25 -18.25
N GLU A 199 -9.08 27.98 -18.01
CA GLU A 199 -7.91 27.31 -18.61
C GLU A 199 -8.10 27.03 -20.11
N LEU A 200 -9.31 26.69 -20.57
CA LEU A 200 -9.59 26.59 -22.00
C LEU A 200 -9.50 27.96 -22.71
N THR A 201 -9.90 29.05 -22.04
CA THR A 201 -9.77 30.42 -22.58
C THR A 201 -8.33 30.94 -22.59
N THR A 202 -7.34 30.19 -22.06
CA THR A 202 -5.90 30.51 -22.16
C THR A 202 -5.12 29.58 -23.09
N LYS A 203 -5.74 28.51 -23.62
CA LYS A 203 -5.10 27.55 -24.55
C LYS A 203 -5.36 27.81 -26.04
N ALA A 204 -6.18 28.80 -26.39
CA ALA A 204 -6.23 29.40 -27.72
C ALA A 204 -7.00 30.73 -27.64
N ASN A 205 -6.29 31.85 -27.55
CA ASN A 205 -6.91 33.16 -27.57
C ASN A 205 -7.13 33.56 -29.04
N ALA A 206 -8.12 34.40 -29.35
CA ALA A 206 -8.36 34.88 -30.72
C ALA A 206 -7.15 35.64 -31.35
N SER A 207 -6.11 35.92 -30.56
CA SER A 207 -4.81 36.43 -31.00
C SER A 207 -3.90 35.36 -31.63
N ASP A 208 -4.10 34.08 -31.30
CA ASP A 208 -3.19 32.97 -31.60
C ASP A 208 -3.68 32.11 -32.79
N VAL A 209 -4.92 32.35 -33.23
CA VAL A 209 -5.57 31.67 -34.36
C VAL A 209 -6.22 32.70 -35.28
N TYR A 210 -5.96 32.60 -36.58
CA TYR A 210 -6.64 33.43 -37.58
C TYR A 210 -8.11 33.04 -37.67
N THR A 211 -9.02 33.98 -37.43
CA THR A 211 -10.43 33.82 -37.75
C THR A 211 -10.59 33.56 -39.24
N LYS A 212 -11.64 32.82 -39.62
CA LYS A 212 -11.96 32.60 -41.03
C LYS A 212 -12.01 33.91 -41.82
N LYS A 213 -12.52 35.00 -41.21
CA LYS A 213 -12.52 36.32 -41.82
C LYS A 213 -11.10 36.88 -42.02
N GLN A 214 -10.19 36.75 -41.05
CA GLN A 214 -8.80 37.18 -41.24
C GLN A 214 -8.07 36.38 -42.33
N VAL A 215 -8.34 35.08 -42.44
CA VAL A 215 -7.81 34.24 -43.53
C VAL A 215 -8.42 34.65 -44.88
N ASP A 216 -9.74 34.83 -44.93
CA ASP A 216 -10.46 35.23 -46.15
C ASP A 216 -10.05 36.64 -46.60
N ASP A 217 -9.89 37.59 -45.67
CA ASP A 217 -9.41 38.95 -45.95
C ASP A 217 -7.96 38.93 -46.44
N ALA A 218 -7.09 38.09 -45.86
CA ALA A 218 -5.70 37.94 -46.28
C ALA A 218 -5.58 37.30 -47.67
N LEU A 219 -6.40 36.27 -47.96
CA LEU A 219 -6.49 35.65 -49.29
C LEU A 219 -7.06 36.63 -50.32
N SER A 220 -8.14 37.35 -49.99
CA SER A 220 -8.76 38.36 -50.85
C SER A 220 -7.81 39.53 -51.14
N SER A 221 -7.02 39.97 -50.14
CA SER A 221 -5.99 40.99 -50.33
C SER A 221 -4.85 40.50 -51.21
N ARG A 222 -4.46 39.22 -51.08
CA ARG A 222 -3.48 38.58 -51.97
C ARG A 222 -4.02 38.46 -53.39
N ASP A 223 -5.27 38.05 -53.57
CA ASP A 223 -5.91 37.92 -54.87
C ASP A 223 -6.08 39.28 -55.53
N THR A 224 -6.40 40.32 -54.76
CA THR A 224 -6.43 41.71 -55.24
C THR A 224 -5.03 42.19 -55.64
N ALA A 225 -4.00 41.92 -54.84
CA ALA A 225 -2.62 42.27 -55.18
C ALA A 225 -2.08 41.50 -56.39
N ILE A 226 -2.46 40.22 -56.54
CA ILE A 226 -2.16 39.40 -57.72
C ILE A 226 -2.92 39.95 -58.92
N ALA A 227 -4.20 40.31 -58.78
CA ALA A 227 -4.99 40.91 -59.85
C ALA A 227 -4.42 42.28 -60.28
N THR A 228 -3.93 43.10 -59.35
CA THR A 228 -3.26 44.38 -59.67
C THR A 228 -1.89 44.15 -60.33
N LYS A 229 -1.11 43.14 -59.91
CA LYS A 229 0.16 42.77 -60.55
C LYS A 229 -0.02 42.06 -61.89
N ALA A 230 -1.15 41.39 -62.10
CA ALA A 230 -1.53 40.73 -63.34
C ALA A 230 -2.32 41.64 -64.28
N ASP A 231 -2.74 42.83 -63.80
CA ASP A 231 -3.42 43.82 -64.63
C ASP A 231 -2.51 44.24 -65.78
N LYS A 232 -3.10 44.28 -66.97
CA LYS A 232 -2.38 44.51 -68.21
C LYS A 232 -1.59 45.81 -68.17
N ALA A 233 -2.13 46.87 -67.58
CA ALA A 233 -1.45 48.15 -67.47
C ALA A 233 -0.20 48.10 -66.58
N THR A 234 -0.26 47.39 -65.44
CA THR A 234 0.87 47.20 -64.52
C THR A 234 1.96 46.30 -65.12
N VAL A 235 1.55 45.20 -65.77
CA VAL A 235 2.47 44.30 -66.48
C VAL A 235 3.14 45.01 -67.64
N ASP A 236 2.38 45.79 -68.43
CA ASP A 236 2.92 46.60 -69.52
C ASP A 236 3.87 47.71 -68.99
N ALA A 237 3.60 48.28 -67.80
CA ALA A 237 4.46 49.26 -67.14
C ALA A 237 5.76 48.67 -66.57
N GLU A 238 5.77 47.41 -66.13
CA GLU A 238 7.01 46.70 -65.73
C GLU A 238 7.79 46.19 -66.96
N ILE A 239 7.10 45.68 -67.99
CA ILE A 239 7.72 45.27 -69.27
C ILE A 239 8.38 46.47 -69.96
N SER A 240 7.80 47.67 -69.89
CA SER A 240 8.40 48.89 -70.46
C SER A 240 9.62 49.40 -69.69
N LYS A 241 9.90 48.90 -68.47
CA LYS A 241 11.17 49.14 -67.75
C LYS A 241 12.29 48.19 -68.20
N ILE A 242 11.97 47.14 -68.94
CA ILE A 242 12.95 46.22 -69.53
C ILE A 242 13.50 46.86 -70.80
N ASP A 243 14.80 47.12 -70.81
CA ASP A 243 15.49 47.62 -72.00
C ASP A 243 15.72 46.49 -73.01
N PHE A 244 14.86 46.40 -74.03
CA PHE A 244 14.97 45.45 -75.14
C PHE A 244 15.96 45.87 -76.24
N THR A 245 16.71 46.98 -76.07
CA THR A 245 17.70 47.42 -77.08
C THR A 245 18.76 46.38 -77.49
N PRO A 246 19.16 45.37 -76.67
CA PRO A 246 20.07 44.32 -77.12
C PRO A 246 19.45 43.34 -78.14
N TYR A 247 18.12 43.27 -78.25
CA TYR A 247 17.39 42.30 -79.09
C TYR A 247 16.63 42.95 -80.26
N ALA A 248 16.59 44.28 -80.35
CA ALA A 248 16.01 45.02 -81.47
C ALA A 248 16.96 45.03 -82.69
N LYS A 249 17.02 43.91 -83.41
CA LYS A 249 17.76 43.74 -84.68
C LYS A 249 17.10 44.45 -85.88
N THR A 250 16.64 45.69 -85.73
CA THR A 250 16.14 46.50 -86.87
C THR A 250 17.25 46.82 -87.88
N ALA A 251 18.51 46.81 -87.47
CA ALA A 251 19.65 46.96 -88.39
C ALA A 251 19.86 45.74 -89.29
N ASP A 252 19.74 44.51 -88.78
CA ASP A 252 19.91 43.27 -89.57
C ASP A 252 18.76 43.06 -90.56
N VAL A 253 17.51 43.35 -90.14
CA VAL A 253 16.33 43.26 -91.02
C VAL A 253 16.38 44.31 -92.13
N ASN A 254 16.77 45.54 -91.83
CA ASN A 254 16.93 46.58 -92.85
C ASN A 254 18.09 46.29 -93.82
N LYS A 255 19.17 45.65 -93.35
CA LYS A 255 20.28 45.20 -94.20
C LYS A 255 19.82 44.08 -95.14
N GLN A 256 19.05 43.12 -94.65
CA GLN A 256 18.49 42.04 -95.47
C GLN A 256 17.44 42.56 -96.46
N ILE A 257 16.55 43.47 -96.06
CA ILE A 257 15.59 44.14 -96.96
C ILE A 257 16.34 44.90 -98.05
N LYS A 258 17.35 45.70 -97.69
CA LYS A 258 18.18 46.40 -98.68
C LYS A 258 18.92 45.43 -99.61
N THR A 259 19.43 44.31 -99.09
CA THR A 259 20.09 43.28 -99.91
C THR A 259 19.11 42.62 -100.88
N VAL A 260 17.86 42.36 -100.46
CA VAL A 260 16.80 41.83 -101.34
C VAL A 260 16.34 42.88 -102.35
N THR A 261 16.23 44.16 -101.97
CA THR A 261 15.91 45.28 -102.87
C THR A 261 17.02 45.52 -103.90
N ASP A 262 18.29 45.51 -103.48
CA ASP A 262 19.44 45.67 -104.37
C ASP A 262 19.60 44.44 -105.29
N LEU A 263 19.32 43.22 -104.80
CA LEU A 263 19.31 42.00 -105.60
C LEU A 263 18.18 42.02 -106.63
N ALA A 264 16.97 42.43 -106.24
CA ALA A 264 15.83 42.61 -107.15
C ALA A 264 16.12 43.66 -108.22
N ASN A 265 16.75 44.78 -107.86
CA ASN A 265 17.17 45.82 -108.80
C ASN A 265 18.33 45.36 -109.71
N SER A 266 19.23 44.49 -109.24
CA SER A 266 20.31 43.90 -110.07
C SER A 266 19.84 42.75 -110.98
N LYS A 267 18.66 42.19 -110.71
CA LYS A 267 18.03 41.09 -111.46
C LYS A 267 17.04 41.58 -112.54
N VAL A 268 16.84 42.89 -112.68
CA VAL A 268 16.19 43.48 -113.87
C VAL A 268 17.18 43.36 -115.04
N SER A 269 17.07 42.29 -115.81
CA SER A 269 17.91 42.06 -116.98
C SER A 269 17.57 43.07 -118.09
N ALA A 270 18.58 43.40 -118.91
CA ALA A 270 18.47 44.24 -120.09
C ALA A 270 17.59 43.66 -121.22
N ASP A 271 16.77 42.63 -120.94
CA ASP A 271 15.96 41.90 -121.93
C ASP A 271 14.49 42.39 -122.00
N TYR A 272 14.13 43.38 -121.17
CA TYR A 272 12.76 43.89 -121.05
C TYR A 272 12.58 45.37 -121.45
N SER A 273 13.57 45.98 -122.12
CA SER A 273 13.39 47.27 -122.82
C SER A 273 13.88 47.17 -124.26
N TYR A 274 13.13 47.73 -125.21
CA TYR A 274 13.66 47.96 -126.56
C TYR A 274 14.79 48.97 -126.46
N SER A 275 15.92 48.72 -127.12
CA SER A 275 16.91 49.78 -127.31
C SER A 275 16.26 50.95 -128.08
N LYS A 276 16.69 52.19 -127.82
CA LYS A 276 16.17 53.39 -128.52
C LYS A 276 16.11 53.19 -130.04
N ALA A 277 17.12 52.52 -130.59
CA ALA A 277 17.23 52.20 -132.02
C ALA A 277 16.17 51.20 -132.51
N GLU A 278 15.81 50.19 -131.72
CA GLU A 278 14.76 49.23 -132.08
C GLU A 278 13.36 49.81 -131.92
N LEU A 279 13.16 50.65 -130.90
CA LEU A 279 11.90 51.36 -130.69
C LEU A 279 11.63 52.32 -131.86
N ASP A 280 12.65 53.07 -132.29
CA ASP A 280 12.54 54.00 -133.40
C ASP A 280 12.31 53.25 -134.73
N LYS A 281 12.92 52.07 -134.93
CA LYS A 281 12.68 51.21 -136.11
C LYS A 281 11.26 50.66 -136.17
N LYS A 282 10.71 50.25 -135.03
CA LYS A 282 9.33 49.73 -134.93
C LYS A 282 8.29 50.84 -135.04
N LEU A 283 8.55 52.03 -134.48
CA LEU A 283 7.66 53.19 -134.61
C LEU A 283 7.62 53.71 -136.05
N LEU A 284 8.72 53.60 -136.79
CA LEU A 284 8.79 53.98 -138.21
C LEU A 284 8.05 53.00 -139.14
N ALA A 285 7.84 51.75 -138.71
CA ALA A 285 7.10 50.74 -139.47
C ALA A 285 5.56 50.86 -139.32
N VAL A 286 5.09 51.76 -138.46
CA VAL A 286 3.68 52.03 -138.23
C VAL A 286 3.14 52.93 -139.34
N THR A 287 2.28 52.37 -140.20
CA THR A 287 1.63 53.12 -141.27
C THR A 287 0.32 53.73 -140.78
N THR A 288 0.06 54.99 -141.11
CA THR A 288 -1.27 55.61 -140.95
C THR A 288 -2.12 55.32 -142.17
N ASP A 289 -3.43 55.17 -141.99
CA ASP A 289 -4.37 55.19 -143.11
C ASP A 289 -4.42 56.58 -143.77
N THR A 290 -5.15 56.70 -144.88
CA THR A 290 -5.30 57.95 -145.66
C THR A 290 -5.93 59.11 -144.87
N SER A 291 -6.39 58.86 -143.64
CA SER A 291 -6.98 59.85 -142.73
C SER A 291 -6.01 60.23 -141.61
N GLY A 292 -4.76 59.75 -141.65
CA GLY A 292 -3.74 60.00 -140.65
C GLY A 292 -3.92 59.21 -139.35
N LYS A 293 -4.84 58.24 -139.30
CA LYS A 293 -5.04 57.39 -138.11
C LYS A 293 -4.19 56.13 -138.20
N VAL A 294 -3.53 55.81 -137.09
CA VAL A 294 -2.72 54.61 -136.96
C VAL A 294 -3.62 53.37 -136.94
N ASN A 295 -3.27 52.34 -137.71
CA ASN A 295 -4.02 51.09 -137.74
C ASN A 295 -3.98 50.38 -136.37
N ALA A 296 -5.13 50.31 -135.70
CA ALA A 296 -5.27 49.73 -134.36
C ALA A 296 -4.83 48.26 -134.29
N THR A 297 -4.95 47.49 -135.39
CA THR A 297 -4.50 46.10 -135.45
C THR A 297 -2.98 46.00 -135.46
N GLN A 298 -2.28 46.92 -136.14
CA GLN A 298 -0.81 46.98 -136.10
C GLN A 298 -0.31 47.37 -134.70
N VAL A 299 -0.97 48.31 -134.04
CA VAL A 299 -0.66 48.70 -132.65
C VAL A 299 -0.91 47.53 -131.70
N ALA A 300 -2.04 46.81 -131.85
CA ALA A 300 -2.37 45.66 -131.00
C ALA A 300 -1.37 44.50 -131.17
N SER A 301 -0.92 44.18 -132.39
CA SER A 301 0.12 43.18 -132.64
C SER A 301 1.49 43.55 -132.06
N MET A 302 1.78 44.85 -131.87
CA MET A 302 3.04 45.31 -131.26
C MET A 302 3.08 45.11 -129.73
N ILE A 303 1.93 44.86 -129.08
CA ILE A 303 1.81 44.70 -127.61
C ILE A 303 1.47 43.26 -127.19
N ALA A 304 1.00 42.41 -128.12
CA ALA A 304 0.46 41.09 -127.80
C ALA A 304 1.49 40.08 -127.27
N ASP A 305 2.76 40.17 -127.69
CA ASP A 305 3.76 39.12 -127.39
C ASP A 305 4.63 39.38 -126.13
N LYS A 306 4.30 40.40 -125.31
CA LYS A 306 5.10 40.76 -124.11
C LYS A 306 4.31 40.95 -122.81
N ALA A 307 2.98 40.79 -122.81
CA ALA A 307 2.18 40.80 -121.59
C ALA A 307 2.07 39.38 -121.00
N ASP A 308 3.15 38.89 -120.39
CA ASP A 308 3.11 37.62 -119.67
C ASP A 308 2.30 37.76 -118.38
N THR A 309 0.99 37.50 -118.49
CA THR A 309 0.07 37.49 -117.35
C THR A 309 0.24 36.25 -116.48
N SER A 310 1.08 35.27 -116.84
CA SER A 310 1.18 34.00 -116.10
C SER A 310 1.66 34.21 -114.67
N THR A 311 2.64 35.08 -114.44
CA THR A 311 3.17 35.37 -113.10
C THR A 311 2.15 36.16 -112.26
N VAL A 312 1.49 37.15 -112.85
CA VAL A 312 0.44 37.93 -112.18
C VAL A 312 -0.78 37.04 -111.88
N ASN A 313 -1.15 36.15 -112.79
CA ASN A 313 -2.23 35.20 -112.59
C ASN A 313 -1.89 34.14 -111.53
N ALA A 314 -0.63 33.69 -111.45
CA ALA A 314 -0.16 32.81 -110.38
C ALA A 314 -0.21 33.51 -109.01
N GLN A 315 0.25 34.76 -108.93
CA GLN A 315 0.15 35.56 -107.71
C GLN A 315 -1.31 35.85 -107.32
N ILE A 316 -2.18 36.16 -108.29
CA ILE A 316 -3.63 36.32 -108.06
C ILE A 316 -4.25 35.00 -107.59
N ALA A 317 -3.79 33.86 -108.10
CA ALA A 317 -4.25 32.54 -107.67
C ALA A 317 -3.81 32.22 -106.23
N ASP A 318 -2.56 32.50 -105.87
CA ASP A 318 -2.06 32.32 -104.49
C ASP A 318 -2.76 33.25 -103.49
N VAL A 319 -3.01 34.50 -103.87
CA VAL A 319 -3.81 35.44 -103.07
C VAL A 319 -5.26 34.96 -102.96
N LYS A 320 -5.87 34.47 -104.05
CA LYS A 320 -7.22 33.87 -104.00
C LYS A 320 -7.27 32.65 -103.09
N ASN A 321 -6.27 31.77 -103.15
CA ASN A 321 -6.18 30.56 -102.31
C ASN A 321 -5.98 30.93 -100.84
N THR A 322 -5.17 31.96 -100.55
CA THR A 322 -4.97 32.48 -99.20
C THR A 322 -6.24 33.12 -98.65
N ILE A 323 -6.94 33.92 -99.45
CA ILE A 323 -8.24 34.51 -99.07
C ILE A 323 -9.28 33.41 -98.87
N LYS A 324 -9.34 32.41 -99.76
CA LYS A 324 -10.22 31.24 -99.66
C LYS A 324 -9.96 30.47 -98.36
N SER A 325 -8.69 30.19 -98.04
CA SER A 325 -8.30 29.51 -96.79
C SER A 325 -8.66 30.33 -95.56
N ASN A 326 -8.44 31.65 -95.57
CA ASN A 326 -8.84 32.53 -94.47
C ASN A 326 -10.36 32.62 -94.33
N VAL A 327 -11.11 32.65 -95.43
CA VAL A 327 -12.58 32.59 -95.43
C VAL A 327 -13.07 31.24 -94.94
N ASP A 328 -12.44 30.13 -95.32
CA ASP A 328 -12.79 28.79 -94.85
C ASP A 328 -12.45 28.61 -93.36
N ASN A 329 -11.34 29.19 -92.90
CA ASN A 329 -10.95 29.23 -91.48
C ASN A 329 -11.88 30.13 -90.66
N LEU A 330 -12.25 31.31 -91.18
CA LEU A 330 -13.25 32.19 -90.57
C LEU A 330 -14.63 31.55 -90.58
N GLN A 331 -15.03 30.88 -91.65
CA GLN A 331 -16.29 30.14 -91.74
C GLN A 331 -16.26 28.94 -90.79
N SER A 332 -15.12 28.27 -90.61
CA SER A 332 -14.95 27.21 -89.60
C SER A 332 -14.96 27.76 -88.17
N ALA A 333 -14.37 28.94 -87.94
CA ALA A 333 -14.42 29.67 -86.67
C ALA A 333 -15.84 30.22 -86.35
N ILE A 334 -16.63 30.56 -87.37
CA ILE A 334 -18.03 30.97 -87.26
C ILE A 334 -18.93 29.75 -87.05
N ASN A 335 -18.66 28.63 -87.73
CA ASN A 335 -19.36 27.35 -87.56
C ASN A 335 -19.05 26.69 -86.19
N THR A 336 -18.01 27.15 -85.49
CA THR A 336 -17.68 26.79 -84.10
C THR A 336 -18.21 27.80 -83.08
N LYS A 337 -18.98 28.82 -83.50
CA LYS A 337 -19.89 29.55 -82.60
C LYS A 337 -21.28 28.89 -82.65
N ALA A 338 -21.82 28.63 -81.45
CA ALA A 338 -22.97 27.78 -81.12
C ALA A 338 -23.99 27.55 -82.27
N ASN A 339 -24.01 26.34 -82.80
CA ASN A 339 -25.05 25.84 -83.70
C ASN A 339 -26.16 25.11 -82.91
N ALA A 340 -27.23 24.66 -83.56
CA ALA A 340 -28.37 23.99 -82.88
C ALA A 340 -28.01 22.70 -82.13
N SER A 341 -26.79 22.17 -82.28
CA SER A 341 -26.26 21.08 -81.46
C SER A 341 -25.59 21.53 -80.16
N ASP A 342 -25.24 22.81 -80.01
CA ASP A 342 -24.54 23.37 -78.84
C ASP A 342 -25.48 24.01 -77.81
N VAL A 343 -26.72 24.28 -78.20
CA VAL A 343 -27.81 24.85 -77.38
C VAL A 343 -29.07 24.01 -77.55
N TYR A 344 -29.93 23.92 -76.53
CA TYR A 344 -31.24 23.28 -76.69
C TYR A 344 -32.14 24.17 -77.55
N THR A 345 -32.71 23.63 -78.63
CA THR A 345 -33.74 24.33 -79.40
C THR A 345 -35.02 24.46 -78.58
N LYS A 346 -35.81 25.52 -78.82
CA LYS A 346 -37.08 25.75 -78.11
C LYS A 346 -37.96 24.49 -78.10
N LYS A 347 -38.05 23.80 -79.24
CA LYS A 347 -38.80 22.55 -79.37
C LYS A 347 -38.26 21.44 -78.46
N GLN A 348 -36.95 21.26 -78.35
CA GLN A 348 -36.37 20.24 -77.48
C GLN A 348 -36.60 20.54 -75.99
N VAL A 349 -36.62 21.81 -75.60
CA VAL A 349 -36.99 22.23 -74.24
C VAL A 349 -38.47 22.01 -73.99
N ASP A 350 -39.33 22.40 -74.94
CA ASP A 350 -40.78 22.21 -74.86
C ASP A 350 -41.14 20.71 -74.80
N ASP A 351 -40.50 19.86 -75.60
CA ASP A 351 -40.71 18.40 -75.63
C ASP A 351 -40.27 17.75 -74.30
N ALA A 352 -39.15 18.18 -73.72
CA ALA A 352 -38.64 17.67 -72.45
C ALA A 352 -39.49 18.14 -71.26
N LEU A 353 -39.97 19.39 -71.28
CA LEU A 353 -40.92 19.92 -70.30
C LEU A 353 -42.26 19.19 -70.39
N SER A 354 -42.80 19.03 -71.59
CA SER A 354 -44.07 18.32 -71.82
C SER A 354 -43.98 16.83 -71.40
N SER A 355 -42.85 16.17 -71.64
CA SER A 355 -42.59 14.80 -71.16
C SER A 355 -42.50 14.72 -69.63
N ARG A 356 -41.87 15.71 -68.99
CA ARG A 356 -41.83 15.84 -67.53
C ARG A 356 -43.21 16.13 -66.94
N ASP A 357 -43.97 17.03 -67.54
CA ASP A 357 -45.33 17.39 -67.10
C ASP A 357 -46.26 16.20 -67.25
N THR A 358 -46.10 15.39 -68.30
CA THR A 358 -46.83 14.12 -68.48
C THR A 358 -46.43 13.07 -67.42
N ALA A 359 -45.14 12.92 -67.12
CA ALA A 359 -44.66 12.02 -66.07
C ALA A 359 -45.06 12.48 -64.65
N ILE A 360 -45.11 13.79 -64.40
CA ILE A 360 -45.63 14.38 -63.17
C ILE A 360 -47.15 14.19 -63.09
N ALA A 361 -47.89 14.40 -64.18
CA ALA A 361 -49.33 14.14 -64.22
C ALA A 361 -49.69 12.67 -64.00
N THR A 362 -48.82 11.74 -64.43
CA THR A 362 -49.01 10.29 -64.17
C THR A 362 -48.67 9.92 -62.72
N LYS A 363 -47.68 10.58 -62.10
CA LYS A 363 -47.35 10.41 -60.67
C LYS A 363 -48.29 11.16 -59.72
N ALA A 364 -48.95 12.21 -60.21
CA ALA A 364 -49.94 13.02 -59.50
C ALA A 364 -51.38 12.61 -59.84
N ASP A 365 -51.57 11.51 -60.58
CA ASP A 365 -52.90 10.96 -60.83
C ASP A 365 -53.60 10.70 -59.49
N LYS A 366 -54.79 11.28 -59.36
CA LYS A 366 -55.64 11.19 -58.20
C LYS A 366 -55.82 9.75 -57.73
N ALA A 367 -55.93 8.79 -58.66
CA ALA A 367 -56.08 7.37 -58.30
C ALA A 367 -54.84 6.80 -57.57
N THR A 368 -53.65 7.22 -57.96
CA THR A 368 -52.39 6.77 -57.35
C THR A 368 -52.16 7.45 -55.99
N VAL A 369 -52.48 8.73 -55.89
CA VAL A 369 -52.36 9.51 -54.64
C VAL A 369 -53.43 9.08 -53.62
N ASP A 370 -54.67 8.82 -54.05
CA ASP A 370 -55.74 8.33 -53.19
C ASP A 370 -55.45 6.92 -52.65
N ALA A 371 -54.76 6.06 -53.42
CA ALA A 371 -54.37 4.71 -52.99
C ALA A 371 -53.30 4.73 -51.89
N GLU A 372 -52.38 5.70 -51.90
CA GLU A 372 -51.40 5.88 -50.82
C GLU A 372 -52.00 6.61 -49.60
N ILE A 373 -52.88 7.59 -49.81
CA ILE A 373 -53.59 8.30 -48.71
C ILE A 373 -54.53 7.34 -47.96
N SER A 374 -55.18 6.40 -48.65
CA SER A 374 -56.09 5.42 -48.03
C SER A 374 -55.38 4.40 -47.11
N LYS A 375 -54.04 4.35 -47.12
CA LYS A 375 -53.24 3.52 -46.19
C LYS A 375 -52.96 4.22 -44.86
N ILE A 376 -53.36 5.49 -44.72
CA ILE A 376 -53.14 6.30 -43.52
C ILE A 376 -54.46 6.39 -42.75
N ASP A 377 -54.48 5.90 -41.50
CA ASP A 377 -55.64 6.00 -40.61
C ASP A 377 -55.75 7.41 -40.00
N PHE A 378 -56.70 8.20 -40.50
CA PHE A 378 -56.97 9.57 -40.03
C PHE A 378 -58.11 9.68 -38.99
N THR A 379 -58.53 8.57 -38.38
CA THR A 379 -59.59 8.58 -37.34
C THR A 379 -59.41 9.57 -36.17
N PRO A 380 -58.21 10.07 -35.78
CA PRO A 380 -58.12 11.03 -34.68
C PRO A 380 -58.45 12.51 -35.02
N TYR A 381 -58.64 12.91 -36.30
CA TYR A 381 -58.64 14.33 -36.69
C TYR A 381 -59.84 14.85 -37.51
N ALA A 382 -60.98 14.13 -37.52
CA ALA A 382 -62.16 14.56 -38.29
C ALA A 382 -63.04 15.61 -37.56
N LYS A 383 -62.86 16.90 -37.87
CA LYS A 383 -63.90 17.94 -37.71
C LYS A 383 -64.26 18.54 -39.08
N THR A 384 -64.97 17.78 -39.89
CA THR A 384 -65.44 18.12 -41.25
C THR A 384 -66.71 18.98 -41.29
N ALA A 385 -67.10 19.61 -40.17
CA ALA A 385 -68.28 20.47 -40.11
C ALA A 385 -67.97 21.97 -40.31
N ASP A 386 -66.77 22.44 -39.94
CA ASP A 386 -66.45 23.88 -39.96
C ASP A 386 -65.97 24.39 -41.33
N VAL A 387 -65.34 23.55 -42.15
CA VAL A 387 -64.81 23.94 -43.48
C VAL A 387 -65.92 24.16 -44.51
N ASN A 388 -67.00 23.37 -44.45
CA ASN A 388 -68.12 23.48 -45.40
C ASN A 388 -68.98 24.75 -45.21
N LYS A 389 -68.92 25.38 -44.03
CA LYS A 389 -69.62 26.66 -43.77
C LYS A 389 -68.90 27.86 -44.39
N GLN A 390 -67.57 27.81 -44.51
CA GLN A 390 -66.75 28.90 -45.07
C GLN A 390 -66.74 28.91 -46.61
N ILE A 391 -66.89 27.74 -47.27
CA ILE A 391 -66.92 27.64 -48.74
C ILE A 391 -68.22 28.21 -49.35
N LYS A 392 -69.35 28.08 -48.63
CA LYS A 392 -70.64 28.63 -49.08
C LYS A 392 -70.67 30.16 -49.03
N THR A 393 -69.99 30.78 -48.07
CA THR A 393 -69.95 32.25 -47.91
C THR A 393 -69.09 32.96 -48.96
N VAL A 394 -68.07 32.29 -49.51
CA VAL A 394 -67.22 32.85 -50.59
C VAL A 394 -67.91 32.76 -51.96
N THR A 395 -68.68 31.70 -52.21
CA THR A 395 -69.44 31.52 -53.46
C THR A 395 -70.61 32.51 -53.59
N ASP A 396 -71.28 32.82 -52.47
CA ASP A 396 -72.39 33.78 -52.43
C ASP A 396 -71.90 35.25 -52.57
N LEU A 397 -70.62 35.54 -52.27
CA LEU A 397 -70.01 36.87 -52.38
C LEU A 397 -69.47 37.18 -53.80
N ALA A 398 -69.07 36.16 -54.56
CA ALA A 398 -68.59 36.30 -55.93
C ALA A 398 -69.72 36.59 -56.94
N ASN A 399 -70.95 36.17 -56.64
CA ASN A 399 -72.10 36.33 -57.53
C ASN A 399 -72.84 37.68 -57.41
N SER A 400 -72.46 38.56 -56.47
CA SER A 400 -73.15 39.85 -56.26
C SER A 400 -72.43 41.09 -56.82
N LYS A 401 -71.32 40.93 -57.55
CA LYS A 401 -70.49 42.05 -58.05
C LYS A 401 -70.23 42.09 -59.58
N VAL A 402 -71.21 41.71 -60.39
CA VAL A 402 -71.16 42.03 -61.84
C VAL A 402 -71.83 43.39 -62.07
N SER A 403 -71.01 44.40 -62.38
CA SER A 403 -71.37 45.79 -62.65
C SER A 403 -72.08 45.97 -64.00
N ALA A 404 -73.20 46.68 -63.97
CA ALA A 404 -74.05 47.02 -65.12
C ALA A 404 -73.70 48.42 -65.65
N ASP A 405 -72.91 48.52 -66.74
CA ASP A 405 -72.61 49.86 -67.32
C ASP A 405 -72.39 49.93 -68.85
N TYR A 406 -72.73 48.92 -69.65
CA TYR A 406 -72.82 49.09 -71.12
C TYR A 406 -73.97 48.26 -71.72
N SER A 407 -75.15 48.88 -71.81
CA SER A 407 -76.33 48.33 -72.48
C SER A 407 -76.32 48.63 -73.99
N TYR A 408 -76.94 47.75 -74.76
CA TYR A 408 -78.02 48.17 -75.65
C TYR A 408 -79.19 47.21 -75.50
N SER A 409 -80.37 47.77 -75.25
CA SER A 409 -81.59 46.99 -75.02
C SER A 409 -82.28 46.69 -76.35
N LYS A 410 -82.88 45.50 -76.47
CA LYS A 410 -83.65 45.04 -77.65
C LYS A 410 -84.69 46.08 -78.12
N ALA A 411 -85.26 46.84 -77.19
CA ALA A 411 -86.28 47.86 -77.44
C ALA A 411 -85.76 49.10 -78.21
N GLU A 412 -84.46 49.40 -78.19
CA GLU A 412 -83.88 50.52 -78.94
C GLU A 412 -83.55 50.14 -80.39
N LEU A 413 -83.26 48.86 -80.63
CA LEU A 413 -83.13 48.28 -81.98
C LEU A 413 -84.48 48.24 -82.70
N ASP A 414 -85.55 47.89 -82.00
CA ASP A 414 -86.89 47.78 -82.58
C ASP A 414 -87.49 49.16 -82.96
N LYS A 415 -87.03 50.25 -82.33
CA LYS A 415 -87.49 51.63 -82.63
C LYS A 415 -86.91 52.20 -83.92
N LYS A 416 -85.76 51.70 -84.39
CA LYS A 416 -85.15 52.09 -85.69
C LYS A 416 -85.67 51.24 -86.85
N LEU A 417 -86.23 50.07 -86.58
CA LEU A 417 -86.81 49.18 -87.59
C LEU A 417 -88.26 49.57 -87.97
N LEU A 418 -88.94 50.37 -87.14
CA LEU A 418 -90.36 50.73 -87.30
C LEU A 418 -90.63 52.00 -88.15
N ALA A 419 -89.61 52.63 -88.74
CA ALA A 419 -89.75 53.85 -89.55
C ALA A 419 -89.74 53.61 -91.07
N VAL A 420 -89.80 52.34 -91.50
CA VAL A 420 -89.78 51.97 -92.92
C VAL A 420 -91.19 51.56 -93.33
N THR A 421 -91.93 52.45 -93.99
CA THR A 421 -93.20 52.12 -94.61
C THR A 421 -92.98 51.55 -96.01
N THR A 422 -93.67 50.45 -96.31
CA THR A 422 -93.76 49.83 -97.64
C THR A 422 -94.87 50.49 -98.45
N ASP A 423 -94.74 50.53 -99.77
CA ASP A 423 -95.85 50.92 -100.65
C ASP A 423 -96.96 49.86 -100.67
N THR A 424 -98.08 50.14 -101.34
CA THR A 424 -99.27 49.27 -101.47
C THR A 424 -99.01 47.93 -102.15
N SER A 425 -97.76 47.64 -102.54
CA SER A 425 -97.32 46.37 -103.12
C SER A 425 -96.36 45.61 -102.19
N GLY A 426 -96.15 46.09 -100.95
CA GLY A 426 -95.32 45.43 -99.94
C GLY A 426 -93.82 45.47 -100.23
N LYS A 427 -93.35 46.39 -101.09
CA LYS A 427 -91.92 46.59 -101.36
C LYS A 427 -91.43 47.91 -100.75
N VAL A 428 -90.18 47.86 -100.27
CA VAL A 428 -89.54 48.94 -99.53
C VAL A 428 -88.98 49.98 -100.51
N ASN A 429 -89.21 51.27 -100.26
CA ASN A 429 -88.78 52.36 -101.13
C ASN A 429 -87.24 52.52 -101.12
N ALA A 430 -86.59 52.02 -102.17
CA ALA A 430 -85.14 52.03 -102.35
C ALA A 430 -84.52 53.44 -102.38
N THR A 431 -85.31 54.48 -102.66
CA THR A 431 -84.84 55.87 -102.77
C THR A 431 -84.60 56.49 -101.39
N GLN A 432 -85.30 56.02 -100.34
CA GLN A 432 -85.10 56.48 -98.95
C GLN A 432 -83.94 55.75 -98.26
N VAL A 433 -83.60 54.52 -98.68
CA VAL A 433 -82.43 53.78 -98.18
C VAL A 433 -81.12 54.38 -98.74
N ALA A 434 -81.13 54.88 -99.97
CA ALA A 434 -79.97 55.49 -100.59
C ALA A 434 -79.59 56.87 -100.02
N SER A 435 -80.54 57.63 -99.45
CA SER A 435 -80.26 58.96 -98.87
C SER A 435 -79.77 58.92 -97.42
N MET A 436 -79.82 57.76 -96.75
CA MET A 436 -79.36 57.60 -95.35
C MET A 436 -77.88 57.16 -95.24
N ILE A 437 -77.19 56.93 -96.36
CA ILE A 437 -75.83 56.35 -96.39
C ILE A 437 -74.78 57.34 -96.95
N ALA A 438 -75.17 58.53 -97.44
CA ALA A 438 -74.30 59.34 -98.29
C ALA A 438 -73.36 60.37 -97.60
N ASP A 439 -73.37 60.58 -96.28
CA ASP A 439 -72.45 61.53 -95.65
C ASP A 439 -71.72 60.96 -94.42
N LYS A 440 -70.43 60.62 -94.62
CA LYS A 440 -69.27 60.61 -93.65
C LYS A 440 -68.27 59.44 -93.83
N ALA A 441 -67.62 59.33 -94.99
CA ALA A 441 -66.40 58.51 -95.09
C ALA A 441 -65.32 59.23 -95.93
N ASP A 442 -64.71 60.25 -95.33
CA ASP A 442 -63.44 60.79 -95.83
C ASP A 442 -62.32 59.75 -95.56
N THR A 443 -61.95 59.02 -96.61
CA THR A 443 -60.93 57.97 -96.56
C THR A 443 -59.50 58.50 -96.36
N SER A 444 -59.28 59.82 -96.43
CA SER A 444 -57.97 60.44 -96.18
C SER A 444 -57.55 60.35 -94.71
N THR A 445 -58.50 60.48 -93.78
CA THR A 445 -58.23 60.45 -92.32
C THR A 445 -57.94 59.02 -91.84
N VAL A 446 -58.67 58.04 -92.36
CA VAL A 446 -58.48 56.61 -92.02
C VAL A 446 -57.12 56.12 -92.52
N ASN A 447 -56.69 56.53 -93.72
CA ASN A 447 -55.39 56.14 -94.25
C ASN A 447 -54.22 56.78 -93.49
N ALA A 448 -54.37 58.03 -93.03
CA ALA A 448 -53.37 58.68 -92.17
C ALA A 448 -53.25 57.98 -90.79
N GLN A 449 -54.39 57.62 -90.18
CA GLN A 449 -54.40 56.87 -88.92
C GLN A 449 -53.81 55.46 -89.07
N ILE A 450 -54.05 54.77 -90.19
CA ILE A 450 -53.43 53.46 -90.48
C ILE A 450 -51.91 53.59 -90.65
N ALA A 451 -51.42 54.68 -91.24
CA ALA A 451 -49.99 54.94 -91.37
C ALA A 451 -49.32 55.21 -90.01
N ASP A 452 -49.95 56.02 -89.15
CA ASP A 452 -49.45 56.29 -87.79
C ASP A 452 -49.47 55.04 -86.91
N VAL A 453 -50.51 54.21 -87.01
CA VAL A 453 -50.57 52.92 -86.32
C VAL A 453 -49.49 51.97 -86.83
N LYS A 454 -49.24 51.91 -88.15
CA LYS A 454 -48.13 51.09 -88.71
C LYS A 454 -46.76 51.57 -88.22
N ASN A 455 -46.53 52.89 -88.18
CA ASN A 455 -45.27 53.47 -87.70
C ASN A 455 -45.09 53.25 -86.19
N THR A 456 -46.17 53.34 -85.41
CA THR A 456 -46.15 53.06 -83.96
C THR A 456 -45.89 51.58 -83.69
N ILE A 457 -46.50 50.67 -84.45
CA ILE A 457 -46.23 49.23 -84.38
C ILE A 457 -44.77 48.95 -84.77
N LYS A 458 -44.27 49.55 -85.84
CA LYS A 458 -42.87 49.40 -86.28
C LYS A 458 -41.90 49.88 -85.21
N SER A 459 -42.14 51.06 -84.63
CA SER A 459 -41.34 51.62 -83.54
C SER A 459 -41.37 50.74 -82.28
N ASN A 460 -42.55 50.25 -81.88
CA ASN A 460 -42.66 49.33 -80.74
C ASN A 460 -41.99 47.99 -81.00
N VAL A 461 -42.05 47.45 -82.23
CA VAL A 461 -41.33 46.25 -82.64
C VAL A 461 -39.82 46.48 -82.63
N ASP A 462 -39.34 47.63 -83.11
CA ASP A 462 -37.91 47.97 -83.12
C ASP A 462 -37.38 48.24 -81.70
N ASN A 463 -38.21 48.83 -80.82
CA ASN A 463 -37.90 49.02 -79.40
C ASN A 463 -37.93 47.70 -78.61
N LEU A 464 -38.89 46.81 -78.89
CA LEU A 464 -38.92 45.44 -78.35
C LEU A 464 -37.71 44.65 -78.84
N GLN A 465 -37.34 44.78 -80.12
CA GLN A 465 -36.18 44.11 -80.69
C GLN A 465 -34.87 44.65 -80.07
N SER A 466 -34.77 45.95 -79.83
CA SER A 466 -33.63 46.55 -79.12
C SER A 466 -33.57 46.14 -77.65
N ALA A 467 -34.71 46.07 -76.95
CA ALA A 467 -34.80 45.61 -75.56
C ALA A 467 -34.49 44.11 -75.42
N ILE A 468 -34.84 43.30 -76.42
CA ILE A 468 -34.46 41.88 -76.52
C ILE A 468 -32.95 41.76 -76.77
N ASN A 469 -32.39 42.59 -77.65
CA ASN A 469 -30.95 42.57 -77.97
C ASN A 469 -30.05 43.10 -76.82
N THR A 470 -30.60 43.85 -75.84
CA THR A 470 -29.85 44.36 -74.67
C THR A 470 -30.04 43.55 -73.38
N LYS A 471 -30.95 42.57 -73.33
CA LYS A 471 -31.18 41.71 -72.15
C LYS A 471 -30.43 40.38 -72.14
N ALA A 472 -29.57 40.11 -73.13
CA ALA A 472 -28.78 38.88 -73.18
C ALA A 472 -27.29 39.22 -73.30
N ASN A 473 -26.65 39.48 -72.17
CA ASN A 473 -25.19 39.50 -72.11
C ASN A 473 -24.69 38.05 -71.95
N ALA A 474 -23.50 37.75 -72.50
CA ALA A 474 -22.90 36.42 -72.47
C ALA A 474 -22.67 35.82 -71.07
N SER A 475 -22.94 36.58 -70.00
CA SER A 475 -22.93 36.14 -68.60
C SER A 475 -24.18 35.37 -68.16
N ASP A 476 -25.29 35.46 -68.90
CA ASP A 476 -26.60 34.94 -68.48
C ASP A 476 -26.97 33.59 -69.14
N VAL A 477 -26.04 33.03 -69.93
CA VAL A 477 -26.23 31.76 -70.66
C VAL A 477 -25.18 30.75 -70.20
N TYR A 478 -25.58 29.77 -69.39
CA TYR A 478 -24.72 28.64 -69.05
C TYR A 478 -24.50 27.78 -70.30
N THR A 479 -23.24 27.53 -70.66
CA THR A 479 -22.89 26.62 -71.76
C THR A 479 -23.31 25.19 -71.45
N LYS A 480 -23.57 24.38 -72.50
CA LYS A 480 -23.90 22.94 -72.37
C LYS A 480 -22.91 22.19 -71.47
N LYS A 481 -21.64 22.59 -71.50
CA LYS A 481 -20.58 22.07 -70.64
C LYS A 481 -20.75 22.52 -69.18
N GLN A 482 -21.04 23.77 -68.88
CA GLN A 482 -21.26 24.23 -67.49
C GLN A 482 -22.49 23.56 -66.85
N VAL A 483 -23.57 23.41 -67.62
CA VAL A 483 -24.77 22.70 -67.15
C VAL A 483 -24.54 21.19 -67.07
N GLY A 484 -23.83 20.61 -68.04
CA GLY A 484 -23.45 19.20 -68.06
C GLY A 484 -22.47 18.83 -66.94
N ASP A 485 -21.51 19.69 -66.62
CA ASP A 485 -20.57 19.53 -65.51
C ASP A 485 -21.32 19.70 -64.17
N ALA A 486 -22.25 20.65 -64.06
CA ALA A 486 -23.07 20.82 -62.85
C ALA A 486 -24.03 19.64 -62.62
N PHE A 487 -24.67 19.14 -63.68
CA PHE A 487 -25.51 17.94 -63.60
C PHE A 487 -24.67 16.68 -63.39
N SER A 488 -23.51 16.53 -64.02
CA SER A 488 -22.60 15.41 -63.76
C SER A 488 -22.05 15.45 -62.34
N ASN A 489 -21.72 16.63 -61.80
CA ASN A 489 -21.28 16.77 -60.41
C ASN A 489 -22.41 16.45 -59.43
N ARG A 490 -23.64 16.88 -59.72
CA ARG A 490 -24.82 16.53 -58.93
C ARG A 490 -25.16 15.05 -59.03
N ASP A 491 -25.11 14.47 -60.22
CA ASP A 491 -25.39 13.05 -60.47
C ASP A 491 -24.28 12.16 -59.92
N ASN A 492 -23.02 12.62 -59.93
CA ASN A 492 -21.92 11.96 -59.23
C ASN A 492 -22.08 12.09 -57.72
N SER A 493 -22.52 13.24 -57.20
CA SER A 493 -22.80 13.42 -55.78
C SER A 493 -23.99 12.56 -55.33
N ILE A 494 -25.05 12.47 -56.14
CA ILE A 494 -26.21 11.61 -55.91
C ILE A 494 -25.83 10.14 -56.08
N SER A 495 -25.03 9.76 -57.08
CA SER A 495 -24.49 8.40 -57.24
C SER A 495 -23.58 8.03 -56.07
N ASN A 496 -22.75 8.95 -55.58
CA ASN A 496 -21.95 8.75 -54.38
C ASN A 496 -22.82 8.65 -53.13
N LEU A 497 -23.90 9.43 -53.02
CA LEU A 497 -24.88 9.32 -51.93
C LEU A 497 -25.64 8.00 -52.00
N ILE A 498 -26.09 7.59 -53.19
CA ILE A 498 -26.76 6.31 -53.46
C ILE A 498 -25.79 5.15 -53.19
N ASN A 499 -24.52 5.25 -53.54
CA ASN A 499 -23.51 4.24 -53.23
C ASN A 499 -23.23 4.18 -51.73
N ARG A 500 -23.17 5.32 -51.02
CA ARG A 500 -23.04 5.38 -49.56
C ARG A 500 -24.28 4.83 -48.85
N VAL A 501 -25.48 5.04 -49.39
CA VAL A 501 -26.74 4.49 -48.87
C VAL A 501 -26.84 2.99 -49.18
N LYS A 502 -26.43 2.53 -50.38
CA LYS A 502 -26.31 1.11 -50.72
C LYS A 502 -25.25 0.39 -49.89
N GLN A 503 -24.20 1.08 -49.43
CA GLN A 503 -23.22 0.55 -48.47
C GLN A 503 -23.82 0.36 -47.07
N ILE A 504 -24.90 1.07 -46.73
CA ILE A 504 -25.66 0.87 -45.49
C ILE A 504 -26.73 -0.24 -45.65
N ASP A 505 -27.28 -0.40 -46.86
CA ASP A 505 -28.29 -1.43 -47.22
C ASP A 505 -27.68 -2.77 -47.75
N GLY A 506 -26.35 -2.90 -47.82
CA GLY A 506 -25.65 -4.05 -48.39
C GLY A 506 -25.64 -5.29 -47.51
N GLU A 507 -26.78 -5.70 -46.94
CA GLU A 507 -26.93 -6.90 -46.13
C GLU A 507 -26.74 -8.14 -47.04
N THR A 508 -25.52 -8.67 -47.12
CA THR A 508 -25.30 -9.97 -47.78
C THR A 508 -25.77 -11.05 -46.83
N VAL A 509 -26.99 -11.54 -47.04
CA VAL A 509 -27.58 -12.64 -46.26
C VAL A 509 -27.01 -13.96 -46.74
N ILE A 510 -26.27 -14.66 -45.88
CA ILE A 510 -25.74 -16.00 -46.16
C ILE A 510 -26.49 -17.00 -45.26
N GLY A 511 -27.31 -17.83 -45.91
CA GLY A 511 -28.15 -18.84 -45.23
C GLY A 511 -27.47 -20.19 -44.99
N ASN A 512 -26.43 -20.50 -45.75
CA ASN A 512 -25.64 -21.72 -45.59
C ASN A 512 -24.52 -21.50 -44.56
N ALA A 513 -24.01 -22.60 -43.98
CA ALA A 513 -22.83 -22.54 -43.14
C ALA A 513 -21.63 -21.99 -43.93
N VAL A 514 -20.91 -21.05 -43.34
CA VAL A 514 -19.74 -20.42 -43.95
C VAL A 514 -18.60 -20.32 -42.95
N ASP A 515 -17.38 -20.40 -43.45
CA ASP A 515 -16.19 -20.03 -42.68
C ASP A 515 -16.03 -18.52 -42.69
N VAL A 516 -16.10 -17.90 -41.52
CA VAL A 516 -16.03 -16.43 -41.43
C VAL A 516 -14.64 -15.87 -41.75
N ASN A 517 -13.60 -16.70 -41.76
CA ASN A 517 -12.27 -16.32 -42.25
C ASN A 517 -12.30 -15.98 -43.75
N THR A 518 -13.20 -16.59 -44.54
CA THR A 518 -13.27 -16.34 -45.99
C THR A 518 -14.05 -15.08 -46.35
N LEU A 519 -14.65 -14.42 -45.37
CA LEU A 519 -15.50 -13.25 -45.56
C LEU A 519 -14.69 -11.97 -45.36
N GLU A 520 -13.88 -11.60 -46.35
CA GLU A 520 -12.95 -10.46 -46.24
C GLU A 520 -13.53 -9.12 -46.68
N GLY A 521 -14.77 -9.08 -47.20
CA GLY A 521 -15.35 -7.88 -47.77
C GLY A 521 -14.65 -7.40 -49.04
N THR A 522 -15.14 -6.31 -49.61
CA THR A 522 -14.57 -5.70 -50.82
C THR A 522 -13.53 -4.64 -50.44
N PRO A 523 -12.36 -4.56 -51.10
CA PRO A 523 -11.35 -3.52 -50.85
C PRO A 523 -11.91 -2.10 -50.90
N ASN A 524 -11.46 -1.24 -49.98
CA ASN A 524 -11.91 0.15 -49.80
C ASN A 524 -13.39 0.29 -49.44
N GLN A 525 -14.01 -0.73 -48.85
CA GLN A 525 -15.43 -0.74 -48.50
C GLN A 525 -15.70 -1.36 -47.13
N VAL A 526 -16.82 -0.93 -46.54
CA VAL A 526 -17.45 -1.63 -45.40
C VAL A 526 -18.43 -2.64 -45.97
N THR A 527 -18.27 -3.91 -45.60
CA THR A 527 -19.19 -4.99 -46.02
C THR A 527 -19.89 -5.55 -44.78
N VAL A 528 -21.21 -5.74 -44.85
CA VAL A 528 -22.01 -6.30 -43.76
C VAL A 528 -22.60 -7.65 -44.20
N TYR A 529 -22.26 -8.70 -43.47
CA TYR A 529 -22.78 -10.05 -43.68
C TYR A 529 -23.76 -10.41 -42.58
N LYS A 530 -24.92 -10.94 -42.96
CA LYS A 530 -25.87 -11.55 -42.03
C LYS A 530 -25.83 -13.06 -42.18
N LEU A 531 -25.39 -13.70 -41.11
CA LEU A 531 -25.09 -15.11 -41.09
C LEU A 531 -26.14 -15.82 -40.24
N SER A 532 -27.07 -16.51 -40.88
CA SER A 532 -28.24 -17.10 -40.22
C SER A 532 -28.09 -18.58 -39.89
N ASN A 533 -26.99 -19.22 -40.28
CA ASN A 533 -26.70 -20.62 -39.98
C ASN A 533 -25.96 -20.78 -38.64
N THR A 534 -26.35 -21.75 -37.80
CA THR A 534 -25.67 -22.03 -36.52
C THR A 534 -24.36 -22.80 -36.67
N SER A 535 -24.03 -23.26 -37.88
CA SER A 535 -22.84 -24.09 -38.14
C SER A 535 -21.69 -23.31 -38.80
N ASN A 536 -21.70 -21.97 -38.72
CA ASN A 536 -20.58 -21.17 -39.20
C ASN A 536 -19.32 -21.51 -38.40
N THR A 537 -18.19 -21.65 -39.10
CA THR A 537 -16.91 -22.01 -38.49
C THR A 537 -16.04 -20.76 -38.31
N ASN A 538 -15.06 -20.84 -37.41
CA ASN A 538 -14.11 -19.76 -37.10
C ASN A 538 -14.74 -18.45 -36.58
N THR A 539 -15.99 -18.48 -36.13
CA THR A 539 -16.58 -17.43 -35.29
C THR A 539 -15.88 -17.37 -33.92
N PRO A 540 -16.03 -16.30 -33.12
CA PRO A 540 -15.42 -16.23 -31.79
C PRO A 540 -15.74 -17.47 -30.93
N SER A 541 -14.70 -18.14 -30.42
CA SER A 541 -14.82 -19.44 -29.75
C SER A 541 -15.61 -19.41 -28.43
N TRP A 542 -15.67 -18.24 -27.78
CA TRP A 542 -16.44 -18.02 -26.56
C TRP A 542 -17.92 -17.72 -26.80
N ILE A 543 -18.36 -17.64 -28.06
CA ILE A 543 -19.77 -17.43 -28.42
C ILE A 543 -20.37 -18.78 -28.85
N GLY A 544 -21.38 -19.23 -28.12
CA GLY A 544 -22.05 -20.51 -28.40
C GLY A 544 -23.09 -20.49 -29.53
N ASP A 545 -23.61 -19.31 -29.89
CA ASP A 545 -24.48 -19.15 -31.07
C ASP A 545 -23.68 -18.54 -32.22
N HIS A 546 -23.38 -19.35 -33.24
CA HIS A 546 -22.55 -18.96 -34.38
C HIS A 546 -23.34 -18.17 -35.46
N ARG A 547 -24.57 -17.74 -35.16
CA ARG A 547 -25.33 -16.80 -35.99
C ARG A 547 -25.04 -15.37 -35.55
N GLY A 548 -25.02 -14.45 -36.50
CA GLY A 548 -24.68 -13.07 -36.18
C GLY A 548 -24.67 -12.13 -37.37
N VAL A 549 -24.35 -10.89 -37.08
CA VAL A 549 -23.94 -9.89 -38.06
C VAL A 549 -22.43 -9.78 -37.99
N MET A 550 -21.78 -9.87 -39.15
CA MET A 550 -20.36 -9.65 -39.28
C MET A 550 -20.10 -8.42 -40.14
N ILE A 551 -19.38 -7.45 -39.59
CA ILE A 551 -18.99 -6.23 -40.29
C ILE A 551 -17.52 -6.36 -40.65
N VAL A 552 -17.17 -6.08 -41.90
CA VAL A 552 -15.80 -6.14 -42.40
C VAL A 552 -15.41 -4.78 -42.94
N LEU A 553 -14.43 -4.17 -42.31
CA LEU A 553 -13.77 -2.94 -42.77
C LEU A 553 -12.54 -3.38 -43.56
N ASN A 554 -12.65 -3.44 -44.88
CA ASN A 554 -11.53 -3.80 -45.75
C ASN A 554 -10.93 -2.52 -46.32
N TYR A 555 -9.75 -2.14 -45.83
CA TYR A 555 -9.15 -0.85 -46.12
C TYR A 555 -8.62 -0.80 -47.56
N ASP A 556 -7.80 -1.77 -47.97
CA ASP A 556 -7.08 -1.77 -49.24
C ASP A 556 -6.93 -3.16 -49.89
N GLY A 557 -7.61 -4.19 -49.35
CA GLY A 557 -7.48 -5.59 -49.75
C GLY A 557 -6.40 -6.35 -48.97
N ASN A 558 -5.43 -5.64 -48.37
CA ASN A 558 -4.40 -6.22 -47.51
C ASN A 558 -4.79 -6.09 -46.03
N ALA A 559 -5.15 -4.89 -45.57
CA ALA A 559 -5.55 -4.61 -44.20
C ALA A 559 -7.06 -4.75 -44.02
N LYS A 560 -7.48 -5.57 -43.04
CA LYS A 560 -8.89 -5.91 -42.78
C LYS A 560 -9.18 -5.88 -41.28
N THR A 561 -10.34 -5.35 -40.91
CA THR A 561 -10.91 -5.49 -39.57
C THR A 561 -12.25 -6.20 -39.67
N GLN A 562 -12.44 -7.26 -38.88
CA GLN A 562 -13.74 -7.91 -38.72
C GLN A 562 -14.31 -7.62 -37.35
N ILE A 563 -15.62 -7.42 -37.29
CA ILE A 563 -16.41 -7.23 -36.07
C ILE A 563 -17.56 -8.23 -36.11
N TRP A 564 -17.70 -9.05 -35.06
CA TRP A 564 -18.70 -10.10 -34.93
C TRP A 564 -19.71 -9.77 -33.83
N THR A 565 -20.96 -9.59 -34.21
CA THR A 565 -22.07 -9.37 -33.27
C THR A 565 -23.02 -10.56 -33.31
N PRO A 566 -23.12 -11.37 -32.25
CA PRO A 566 -23.99 -12.54 -32.24
C PRO A 566 -25.47 -12.16 -32.19
N VAL A 567 -26.36 -13.06 -32.62
CA VAL A 567 -27.82 -12.91 -32.45
C VAL A 567 -28.38 -13.98 -31.51
N GLY A 568 -29.42 -13.65 -30.75
CA GLY A 568 -30.13 -14.58 -29.85
C GLY A 568 -29.89 -14.32 -28.35
N SER A 569 -30.91 -14.61 -27.54
CA SER A 569 -30.89 -14.38 -26.09
C SER A 569 -29.80 -15.17 -25.37
N GLY A 570 -29.48 -16.39 -25.83
CA GLY A 570 -28.42 -17.22 -25.27
C GLY A 570 -27.00 -16.64 -25.41
N ALA A 571 -26.74 -15.83 -26.44
CA ALA A 571 -25.45 -15.18 -26.65
C ALA A 571 -25.28 -13.92 -25.79
N PHE A 572 -26.36 -13.20 -25.52
CA PHE A 572 -26.35 -12.01 -24.65
C PHE A 572 -26.37 -12.34 -23.15
N ASN A 573 -26.86 -13.52 -22.76
CA ASN A 573 -27.06 -13.90 -21.35
C ASN A 573 -25.79 -14.28 -20.58
N LYS A 574 -24.66 -14.55 -21.24
CA LYS A 574 -23.39 -14.78 -20.54
C LYS A 574 -22.53 -13.52 -20.46
N ASP A 575 -22.44 -12.73 -21.53
CA ASP A 575 -21.44 -11.66 -21.60
C ASP A 575 -21.83 -10.40 -22.39
N GLY A 576 -22.93 -10.41 -23.17
CA GLY A 576 -23.44 -9.24 -23.90
C GLY A 576 -22.46 -8.55 -24.86
N SER A 577 -21.38 -9.25 -25.27
CA SER A 577 -20.26 -8.65 -25.99
C SER A 577 -20.12 -9.13 -27.44
N PHE A 578 -19.36 -8.39 -28.22
CA PHE A 578 -19.01 -8.67 -29.61
C PHE A 578 -17.50 -8.96 -29.75
N GLY A 579 -17.14 -9.74 -30.76
CA GLY A 579 -15.74 -10.04 -31.09
C GLY A 579 -15.20 -9.06 -32.14
N TRP A 580 -13.91 -8.79 -32.13
CA TRP A 580 -13.25 -8.06 -33.22
C TRP A 580 -11.85 -8.60 -33.49
N ARG A 581 -11.33 -8.40 -34.68
CA ARG A 581 -9.93 -8.70 -35.03
C ARG A 581 -9.47 -7.84 -36.18
N TYR A 582 -8.18 -7.56 -36.23
CA TYR A 582 -7.52 -6.83 -37.30
C TYR A 582 -6.31 -7.63 -37.77
N TRP A 583 -6.06 -7.63 -39.08
CA TRP A 583 -4.88 -8.24 -39.66
C TRP A 583 -4.51 -7.64 -41.01
N GLU A 584 -3.28 -7.95 -41.43
CA GLU A 584 -2.77 -7.68 -42.78
C GLU A 584 -2.44 -9.01 -43.48
N GLY A 585 -2.67 -9.08 -44.79
CA GLY A 585 -2.44 -10.29 -45.59
C GLY A 585 -3.62 -11.28 -45.56
N GLU A 586 -3.31 -12.58 -45.63
CA GLU A 586 -4.30 -13.66 -45.82
C GLU A 586 -4.64 -14.44 -44.55
N ASN A 587 -3.97 -14.18 -43.42
CA ASN A 587 -4.12 -15.00 -42.20
C ASN A 587 -4.84 -14.23 -41.08
N PRO A 588 -6.13 -14.52 -40.82
CA PRO A 588 -6.86 -13.90 -39.72
C PRO A 588 -6.36 -14.45 -38.37
N PRO A 589 -6.08 -13.58 -37.39
CA PRO A 589 -5.71 -14.00 -36.04
C PRO A 589 -6.94 -14.45 -35.25
N ASP A 590 -6.66 -14.91 -34.03
CA ASP A 590 -7.69 -15.16 -33.04
C ASP A 590 -8.53 -13.90 -32.78
N TRP A 591 -9.79 -14.12 -32.43
CA TRP A 591 -10.69 -13.02 -32.10
C TRP A 591 -10.25 -12.34 -30.79
N ASN A 592 -10.37 -11.02 -30.75
CA ASN A 592 -10.35 -10.23 -29.53
C ASN A 592 -11.78 -10.06 -29.00
N ARG A 593 -11.91 -10.10 -27.67
CA ARG A 593 -13.18 -9.94 -26.96
C ARG A 593 -13.26 -8.55 -26.35
N LEU A 594 -14.36 -7.83 -26.54
CA LEU A 594 -14.64 -6.67 -25.66
C LEU A 594 -15.09 -7.19 -24.28
N ALA A 595 -14.43 -6.79 -23.21
CA ALA A 595 -14.84 -7.20 -21.88
C ALA A 595 -16.09 -6.42 -21.44
N SER A 596 -17.18 -7.10 -21.10
CA SER A 596 -18.32 -6.48 -20.42
C SER A 596 -18.01 -6.28 -18.93
N VAL A 597 -18.73 -5.38 -18.27
CA VAL A 597 -18.57 -5.11 -16.82
C VAL A 597 -18.71 -6.41 -16.02
N SER A 598 -19.73 -7.23 -16.32
CA SER A 598 -19.93 -8.55 -15.69
C SER A 598 -18.74 -9.49 -15.82
N TYR A 599 -18.05 -9.49 -16.98
CA TYR A 599 -16.85 -10.31 -17.18
C TYR A 599 -15.67 -9.83 -16.34
N VAL A 600 -15.47 -8.50 -16.28
CA VAL A 600 -14.43 -7.91 -15.44
C VAL A 600 -14.70 -8.17 -13.96
N ASP A 601 -15.96 -8.09 -13.52
CA ASP A 601 -16.35 -8.37 -12.13
C ASP A 601 -16.14 -9.84 -11.76
N ASN A 602 -16.51 -10.78 -12.65
CA ASN A 602 -16.25 -12.20 -12.44
C ASN A 602 -14.75 -12.50 -12.40
N LEU A 603 -13.96 -11.92 -13.31
CA LEU A 603 -12.51 -12.07 -13.30
C LEU A 603 -11.89 -11.46 -12.03
N HIS A 604 -12.40 -10.31 -11.57
CA HIS A 604 -11.99 -9.70 -10.32
C HIS A 604 -12.30 -10.62 -9.13
N ASN A 605 -13.50 -11.20 -9.08
CA ASN A 605 -13.90 -12.13 -8.03
C ASN A 605 -13.06 -13.42 -8.04
N ASP A 606 -12.77 -13.98 -9.21
CA ASP A 606 -11.90 -15.15 -9.34
C ASP A 606 -10.47 -14.83 -8.91
N LEU A 607 -9.93 -13.67 -9.30
CA LEU A 607 -8.61 -13.21 -8.86
C LEU A 607 -8.58 -12.95 -7.36
N GLN A 608 -9.62 -12.35 -6.78
CA GLN A 608 -9.75 -12.17 -5.34
C GLN A 608 -9.82 -13.53 -4.62
N ASN A 609 -10.54 -14.50 -5.16
CA ASN A 609 -10.58 -15.85 -4.62
C ASN A 609 -9.20 -16.54 -4.69
N GLN A 610 -8.47 -16.37 -5.80
CA GLN A 610 -7.10 -16.87 -5.93
C GLN A 610 -6.13 -16.19 -4.96
N ILE A 611 -6.22 -14.86 -4.80
CA ILE A 611 -5.44 -14.09 -3.84
C ILE A 611 -5.74 -14.57 -2.42
N ASN A 612 -7.01 -14.70 -2.04
CA ASN A 612 -7.42 -15.18 -0.73
C ASN A 612 -7.00 -16.63 -0.46
N ALA A 613 -6.94 -17.47 -1.50
CA ALA A 613 -6.41 -18.83 -1.39
C ALA A 613 -4.88 -18.83 -1.21
N ASN A 614 -4.16 -17.96 -1.93
CA ASN A 614 -2.71 -17.86 -1.89
C ASN A 614 -2.17 -17.08 -0.69
N ASP A 615 -3.00 -16.28 -0.02
CA ASP A 615 -2.64 -15.52 1.19
C ASP A 615 -2.65 -16.38 2.47
N LYS A 616 -2.98 -17.66 2.35
CA LYS A 616 -2.92 -18.62 3.46
C LYS A 616 -1.56 -19.34 3.46
N GLY A 617 -0.79 -19.12 4.51
CA GLY A 617 0.45 -19.86 4.79
C GLY A 617 0.29 -20.76 6.01
N THR A 618 1.08 -21.83 6.06
CA THR A 618 1.30 -22.57 7.31
C THR A 618 2.25 -21.77 8.17
N ILE A 619 1.77 -21.29 9.31
CA ILE A 619 2.60 -20.60 10.30
C ILE A 619 2.72 -21.44 11.56
N THR A 620 3.84 -21.31 12.27
CA THR A 620 4.03 -21.94 13.57
C THR A 620 3.52 -20.98 14.65
N THR A 621 2.48 -21.38 15.40
CA THR A 621 1.90 -20.58 16.50
C THR A 621 2.29 -21.02 17.89
N GLY A 622 2.86 -22.22 18.01
CA GLY A 622 3.42 -22.72 19.26
C GLY A 622 4.63 -23.59 18.98
N TYR A 623 5.52 -23.70 19.96
CA TYR A 623 6.68 -24.57 19.85
C TYR A 623 6.88 -25.29 21.18
N ASP A 624 6.83 -26.63 21.15
CA ASP A 624 7.12 -27.44 22.34
C ASP A 624 8.63 -27.55 22.53
N TRP A 625 9.11 -26.91 23.61
CA TRP A 625 10.52 -26.84 23.96
C TRP A 625 11.12 -28.20 24.37
N ASN A 626 10.30 -29.18 24.78
CA ASN A 626 10.78 -30.49 25.21
C ASN A 626 10.96 -31.46 24.04
N THR A 627 10.05 -31.42 23.06
CA THR A 627 10.05 -32.37 21.92
C THR A 627 10.62 -31.77 20.64
N GLY A 628 10.80 -30.44 20.57
CA GLY A 628 11.20 -29.75 19.35
C GLY A 628 10.11 -29.72 18.27
N THR A 629 8.86 -30.02 18.66
CA THR A 629 7.74 -30.15 17.72
C THR A 629 7.00 -28.81 17.61
N PRO A 630 6.87 -28.22 16.40
CA PRO A 630 6.09 -27.01 16.19
C PRO A 630 4.58 -27.31 16.10
N THR A 631 3.76 -26.44 16.70
CA THR A 631 2.32 -26.37 16.47
C THR A 631 2.06 -25.45 15.28
N ASN A 632 1.47 -26.00 14.22
CA ASN A 632 1.23 -25.29 12.98
C ASN A 632 -0.25 -25.03 12.77
N GLU A 633 -0.59 -23.84 12.28
CA GLU A 633 -1.92 -23.47 11.84
C GLU A 633 -1.89 -22.85 10.44
N SER A 634 -2.96 -23.03 9.67
CA SER A 634 -3.12 -22.39 8.36
C SER A 634 -3.97 -21.14 8.50
N ARG A 635 -3.41 -19.96 8.22
CA ARG A 635 -4.14 -18.67 8.28
C ARG A 635 -3.54 -17.61 7.36
N ALA A 636 -4.24 -16.47 7.26
CA ALA A 636 -3.83 -15.32 6.47
C ALA A 636 -2.51 -14.70 6.96
N LEU A 637 -1.59 -14.40 6.04
CA LEU A 637 -0.24 -13.91 6.33
C LEU A 637 -0.15 -12.41 6.61
N GLN A 638 -1.15 -11.62 6.21
CA GLN A 638 -1.14 -10.15 6.30
C GLN A 638 -0.94 -9.56 7.70
N ASN A 639 -1.24 -10.32 8.76
CA ASN A 639 -1.07 -9.91 10.16
C ASN A 639 -0.32 -10.97 11.00
N ALA A 640 0.43 -11.87 10.35
CA ALA A 640 1.15 -12.94 11.03
C ALA A 640 2.64 -12.62 11.11
N TRP A 641 3.23 -12.76 12.30
CA TRP A 641 4.69 -12.76 12.45
C TRP A 641 5.23 -14.11 11.97
N VAL A 642 5.87 -14.11 10.81
CA VAL A 642 6.49 -15.31 10.24
C VAL A 642 7.90 -15.43 10.80
N VAL A 643 8.10 -16.34 11.75
CA VAL A 643 9.43 -16.64 12.30
C VAL A 643 9.98 -17.86 11.57
N ASP A 644 11.22 -17.78 11.09
CA ASP A 644 11.91 -18.91 10.45
C ASP A 644 12.06 -20.07 11.45
N GLN A 645 11.61 -21.25 11.05
CA GLN A 645 11.71 -22.49 11.82
C GLN A 645 13.17 -22.79 12.24
N ALA A 646 14.15 -22.42 11.40
CA ALA A 646 15.56 -22.58 11.70
C ALA A 646 16.04 -21.66 12.84
N ALA A 647 15.45 -20.47 12.98
CA ALA A 647 15.81 -19.52 14.02
C ALA A 647 15.39 -20.01 15.42
N LEU A 648 14.21 -20.63 15.53
CA LEU A 648 13.72 -21.21 16.79
C LEU A 648 14.44 -22.52 17.13
N LYS A 649 14.70 -23.38 16.13
CA LYS A 649 15.47 -24.62 16.35
C LYS A 649 16.86 -24.34 16.93
N GLY A 650 17.57 -23.33 16.43
CA GLY A 650 18.89 -22.95 16.94
C GLY A 650 18.89 -22.41 18.37
N ALA A 651 17.77 -21.88 18.87
CA ALA A 651 17.61 -21.49 20.26
C ALA A 651 17.31 -22.69 21.16
N VAL A 652 16.50 -23.63 20.67
CA VAL A 652 16.16 -24.89 21.36
C VAL A 652 17.39 -25.78 21.49
N ASP A 653 18.16 -25.97 20.41
CA ASP A 653 19.40 -26.74 20.43
C ASP A 653 20.40 -26.14 21.43
N ARG A 654 20.47 -24.80 21.52
CA ARG A 654 21.31 -24.10 22.51
C ARG A 654 20.82 -24.30 23.94
N MET A 655 19.52 -24.19 24.20
CA MET A 655 18.97 -24.41 25.54
C MET A 655 19.04 -25.87 25.98
N ASN A 656 18.80 -26.81 25.08
CA ASN A 656 19.00 -28.23 25.34
C ASN A 656 20.49 -28.53 25.55
N SER A 657 21.38 -27.91 24.78
CA SER A 657 22.82 -28.02 25.04
C SER A 657 23.20 -27.43 26.40
N ILE A 658 22.59 -26.34 26.85
CA ILE A 658 22.82 -25.75 28.19
C ILE A 658 22.28 -26.69 29.27
N ASN A 659 21.08 -27.25 29.10
CA ASN A 659 20.47 -28.19 30.04
C ASN A 659 21.27 -29.50 30.12
N SER A 660 21.69 -30.06 28.98
CA SER A 660 22.59 -31.21 28.91
C SER A 660 23.98 -30.91 29.44
N ASN A 661 24.50 -29.69 29.31
CA ASN A 661 25.77 -29.29 29.92
C ASN A 661 25.63 -29.15 31.44
N ALA A 662 24.55 -28.56 31.94
CA ALA A 662 24.23 -28.51 33.36
C ALA A 662 24.11 -29.93 33.97
N ASN A 663 23.42 -30.84 33.27
CA ASN A 663 23.28 -32.24 33.68
C ASN A 663 24.57 -33.08 33.44
N GLY A 664 25.44 -32.66 32.52
CA GLY A 664 26.70 -33.33 32.19
C GLY A 664 27.90 -32.91 33.03
N ARG A 665 27.77 -31.86 33.86
CA ARG A 665 28.85 -31.42 34.77
C ARG A 665 29.07 -32.34 35.99
N LEU A 666 28.21 -33.33 36.20
CA LEU A 666 28.45 -34.46 37.09
C LEU A 666 28.25 -35.75 36.28
N SER A 667 29.34 -36.35 35.83
CA SER A 667 29.31 -37.66 35.16
C SER A 667 28.66 -38.71 36.06
N LEU A 668 27.81 -39.56 35.50
CA LEU A 668 27.25 -40.73 36.20
C LEU A 668 28.34 -41.70 36.68
N ASP A 669 29.53 -41.64 36.06
CA ASP A 669 30.68 -42.47 36.40
C ASP A 669 31.57 -41.87 37.51
N GLY A 670 31.22 -40.69 38.05
CA GLY A 670 32.08 -39.95 38.97
C GLY A 670 33.31 -39.37 38.26
N GLY A 671 33.50 -38.05 38.31
CA GLY A 671 34.65 -37.41 37.65
C GLY A 671 35.97 -37.64 38.41
N ASN A 672 37.09 -37.64 37.69
CA ASN A 672 38.41 -37.56 38.32
C ASN A 672 38.63 -36.15 38.90
N MET A 673 38.85 -36.04 40.21
CA MET A 673 39.28 -34.79 40.83
C MET A 673 40.79 -34.60 40.64
N ASN A 674 41.22 -33.41 40.23
CA ASN A 674 42.66 -33.09 40.12
C ASN A 674 43.35 -33.19 41.49
N LEU A 675 44.65 -33.49 41.51
CA LEU A 675 45.45 -33.53 42.73
C LEU A 675 45.27 -32.23 43.55
N ARG A 676 44.94 -32.36 44.85
CA ARG A 676 44.63 -31.26 45.80
C ARG A 676 43.28 -30.55 45.60
N SER A 677 42.38 -31.07 44.77
CA SER A 677 41.02 -30.50 44.69
C SER A 677 40.29 -30.67 46.03
N MET A 678 39.61 -29.62 46.50
CA MET A 678 38.78 -29.67 47.72
C MET A 678 37.31 -29.43 47.36
N ILE A 679 36.42 -30.26 47.90
CA ILE A 679 34.99 -29.97 47.97
C ILE A 679 34.77 -29.17 49.25
N ASN A 680 34.31 -27.92 49.13
CA ASN A 680 34.11 -27.04 50.27
C ASN A 680 32.62 -26.88 50.56
N TRP A 681 32.18 -27.30 51.73
CA TRP A 681 30.82 -27.03 52.25
C TRP A 681 30.93 -25.91 53.28
N THR A 682 30.49 -24.71 52.92
CA THR A 682 30.54 -23.54 53.81
C THR A 682 29.33 -23.52 54.74
N GLY A 683 29.58 -23.63 56.05
CA GLY A 683 28.56 -23.51 57.09
C GLY A 683 28.08 -22.09 57.34
N GLY A 684 26.95 -21.98 58.06
CA GLY A 684 26.47 -20.72 58.61
C GLY A 684 27.28 -20.25 59.84
N ASP A 685 26.79 -19.20 60.49
CA ASP A 685 27.36 -18.66 61.74
C ASP A 685 27.30 -19.69 62.90
N ILE A 686 28.10 -19.49 63.96
CA ILE A 686 28.24 -20.42 65.11
C ILE A 686 26.90 -20.70 65.82
N ASP A 687 25.95 -19.77 65.72
CA ASP A 687 24.61 -19.87 66.32
C ASP A 687 23.52 -20.33 65.34
N ALA A 688 23.86 -20.60 64.08
CA ALA A 688 22.87 -20.76 63.01
C ALA A 688 22.03 -22.03 63.12
N LYS A 689 22.48 -23.04 63.89
CA LYS A 689 21.78 -24.32 64.14
C LYS A 689 21.20 -24.92 62.86
N THR A 690 21.96 -24.83 61.76
CA THR A 690 21.45 -25.19 60.44
C THR A 690 21.28 -26.69 60.24
N GLY A 691 21.73 -27.52 61.19
CA GLY A 691 21.80 -28.97 61.06
C GLY A 691 22.91 -29.37 60.09
N ASN A 692 22.64 -30.39 59.26
CA ASN A 692 23.60 -31.03 58.37
C ASN A 692 24.18 -30.06 57.32
N LEU A 693 25.46 -29.74 57.43
CA LEU A 693 26.24 -28.86 56.56
C LEU A 693 26.91 -29.59 55.40
N GLY A 694 26.16 -29.70 54.30
CA GLY A 694 26.66 -30.32 53.08
C GLY A 694 27.13 -31.76 53.32
N GLY A 695 27.58 -32.42 52.26
CA GLY A 695 28.03 -33.80 52.38
C GLY A 695 27.72 -34.66 51.17
N LEU A 696 27.74 -35.97 51.41
CA LEU A 696 27.41 -37.00 50.44
C LEU A 696 26.20 -37.77 50.96
N HIS A 697 25.20 -37.98 50.09
CA HIS A 697 24.01 -38.76 50.38
C HIS A 697 23.86 -39.86 49.33
N TRP A 698 23.64 -41.08 49.81
CA TRP A 698 23.36 -42.24 48.98
C TRP A 698 21.95 -42.75 49.30
N SER A 699 21.11 -42.85 48.26
CA SER A 699 19.77 -43.43 48.34
C SER A 699 19.74 -44.76 47.59
N GLY A 700 19.65 -45.86 48.32
CA GLY A 700 19.37 -47.20 47.79
C GLY A 700 17.87 -47.43 47.57
N GLY A 701 17.51 -48.63 47.13
CA GLY A 701 16.10 -49.00 46.93
C GLY A 701 15.29 -49.09 48.21
N THR A 702 15.94 -49.42 49.32
CA THR A 702 15.34 -49.58 50.66
C THR A 702 16.00 -48.75 51.74
N ASP A 703 17.25 -48.33 51.52
CA ASP A 703 18.12 -47.78 52.56
C ASP A 703 18.72 -46.44 52.16
N THR A 704 19.15 -45.66 53.15
CA THR A 704 19.91 -44.42 52.90
C THR A 704 21.15 -44.38 53.79
N ALA A 705 22.21 -43.75 53.29
CA ALA A 705 23.41 -43.46 54.07
C ALA A 705 23.91 -42.05 53.73
N SER A 706 24.39 -41.32 54.73
CA SER A 706 24.86 -39.94 54.55
C SER A 706 26.15 -39.67 55.33
N ILE A 707 27.01 -38.82 54.78
CA ILE A 707 28.16 -38.23 55.49
C ILE A 707 28.01 -36.72 55.43
N TYR A 708 27.94 -36.05 56.56
CA TYR A 708 27.73 -34.60 56.62
C TYR A 708 28.42 -33.97 57.83
N GLY A 709 28.70 -32.67 57.74
CA GLY A 709 29.08 -31.90 58.92
C GLY A 709 27.86 -31.63 59.79
N ASP A 710 27.85 -32.01 61.06
CA ASP A 710 26.77 -31.71 62.01
C ASP A 710 27.17 -30.53 62.89
N GLN A 711 26.31 -29.52 62.96
CA GLN A 711 26.48 -28.36 63.84
C GLN A 711 25.50 -28.44 65.01
N ASN A 712 25.93 -29.07 66.10
CA ASN A 712 25.09 -29.39 67.25
C ASN A 712 25.39 -28.52 68.51
N ASN A 713 24.94 -27.27 68.53
CA ASN A 713 24.88 -26.37 69.71
C ASN A 713 26.18 -26.08 70.51
N ASN A 714 27.34 -26.71 70.24
CA ASN A 714 28.56 -26.57 71.05
C ASN A 714 29.81 -26.41 70.20
N ASP A 715 30.01 -25.28 69.50
CA ASP A 715 31.25 -24.88 68.80
C ASP A 715 32.02 -25.94 67.95
N ASN A 716 31.41 -27.11 67.70
CA ASN A 716 31.98 -28.28 67.08
C ASN A 716 31.25 -28.55 65.77
N LEU A 717 32.00 -28.51 64.68
CA LEU A 717 31.59 -29.17 63.46
C LEU A 717 31.97 -30.65 63.61
N ASP A 718 31.00 -31.48 63.97
CA ASP A 718 31.20 -32.93 64.01
C ASP A 718 31.11 -33.48 62.59
N LEU A 719 31.95 -34.45 62.22
CA LEU A 719 31.71 -35.22 60.99
C LEU A 719 30.81 -36.40 61.33
N ALA A 720 29.55 -36.34 60.92
CA ALA A 720 28.57 -37.38 61.15
C ALA A 720 28.54 -38.40 60.00
N PHE A 721 28.48 -39.68 60.37
CA PHE A 721 28.18 -40.80 59.48
C PHE A 721 26.80 -41.35 59.89
N ASP A 722 25.78 -41.07 59.08
CA ASP A 722 24.42 -41.55 59.30
C ASP A 722 24.16 -42.79 58.43
N LEU A 723 23.84 -43.89 59.09
CA LEU A 723 23.66 -45.21 58.48
C LEU A 723 22.17 -45.57 58.33
N GLY A 724 21.22 -44.66 58.54
CA GLY A 724 19.79 -44.93 58.33
C GLY A 724 19.12 -45.67 59.50
N ASP A 725 17.89 -46.17 59.26
CA ASP A 725 16.88 -46.40 60.30
C ASP A 725 16.67 -47.86 60.75
N ASP A 726 17.10 -48.86 59.98
CA ASP A 726 16.80 -50.27 60.27
C ASP A 726 18.02 -51.13 60.66
N SER A 727 19.19 -50.51 60.84
CA SER A 727 20.48 -51.19 61.15
C SER A 727 20.99 -52.15 60.07
N SER A 728 20.51 -52.06 58.83
CA SER A 728 21.00 -52.85 57.69
C SER A 728 22.35 -52.36 57.15
N ASN A 729 22.72 -51.10 57.44
CA ASN A 729 23.93 -50.47 56.96
C ASN A 729 25.06 -50.49 58.00
N HIS A 730 26.30 -50.56 57.51
CA HIS A 730 27.52 -50.47 58.31
C HIS A 730 28.68 -49.87 57.51
N PHE A 731 29.64 -49.29 58.21
CA PHE A 731 30.89 -48.83 57.60
C PHE A 731 31.81 -50.03 57.39
N SER A 732 32.08 -50.39 56.14
CA SER A 732 32.82 -51.60 55.77
C SER A 732 34.26 -51.28 55.35
N PHE A 733 35.25 -51.79 56.08
CA PHE A 733 36.65 -51.78 55.66
C PHE A 733 36.91 -53.02 54.79
N ARG A 734 37.29 -52.80 53.53
CA ARG A 734 37.44 -53.89 52.54
C ARG A 734 38.85 -53.98 51.98
N ASN A 735 39.31 -55.20 51.73
CA ASN A 735 40.52 -55.50 50.97
C ASN A 735 40.13 -56.26 49.69
N ASN A 736 40.38 -55.69 48.51
CA ASN A 736 39.98 -56.23 47.20
C ASN A 736 38.50 -56.67 47.12
N GLY A 737 37.60 -55.87 47.74
CA GLY A 737 36.16 -56.11 47.72
C GLY A 737 35.61 -57.01 48.84
N SER A 738 36.46 -57.75 49.55
CA SER A 738 36.09 -58.53 50.74
C SER A 738 36.17 -57.70 52.01
N GLU A 739 35.15 -57.77 52.87
CA GLU A 739 35.15 -57.10 54.18
C GLU A 739 36.13 -57.76 55.15
N VAL A 740 36.95 -56.95 55.81
CA VAL A 740 37.96 -57.37 56.79
C VAL A 740 37.73 -56.77 58.18
N ALA A 741 36.95 -55.70 58.27
CA ALA A 741 36.44 -55.10 59.50
C ALA A 741 35.22 -54.24 59.18
N ALA A 742 34.39 -53.95 60.17
CA ALA A 742 33.24 -53.08 60.02
C ALA A 742 32.97 -52.29 61.30
N ILE A 743 32.29 -51.14 61.17
CA ILE A 743 31.61 -50.44 62.25
C ILE A 743 30.11 -50.52 61.96
N TYR A 744 29.37 -51.26 62.78
CA TYR A 744 27.92 -51.43 62.63
C TYR A 744 27.14 -50.21 63.16
N SER A 745 25.87 -50.09 62.78
CA SER A 745 24.97 -49.01 63.22
C SER A 745 24.87 -48.85 64.75
N ASN A 746 25.14 -49.90 65.51
CA ASN A 746 25.17 -49.88 66.98
C ASN A 746 26.55 -49.47 67.58
N GLY A 747 27.51 -49.06 66.74
CA GLY A 747 28.86 -48.67 67.13
C GLY A 747 29.84 -49.82 67.36
N HIS A 748 29.45 -51.09 67.15
CA HIS A 748 30.34 -52.23 67.30
C HIS A 748 31.40 -52.26 66.19
N PHE A 749 32.68 -52.36 66.56
CA PHE A 749 33.79 -52.58 65.64
C PHE A 749 34.20 -54.06 65.60
N SER A 750 34.29 -54.66 64.41
CA SER A 750 34.64 -56.08 64.24
C SER A 750 36.12 -56.35 63.89
N GLY A 751 36.95 -55.31 63.73
CA GLY A 751 38.35 -55.46 63.34
C GLY A 751 39.32 -55.60 64.52
N THR A 752 40.62 -55.59 64.20
CA THR A 752 41.69 -55.50 65.20
C THR A 752 42.04 -54.04 65.47
N VAL A 753 42.14 -53.66 66.74
CA VAL A 753 42.57 -52.32 67.17
C VAL A 753 44.02 -52.39 67.64
N ASP A 754 44.88 -51.52 67.12
CA ASP A 754 46.21 -51.29 67.68
C ASP A 754 46.11 -50.24 68.80
N TRP A 755 45.94 -50.72 70.02
CA TRP A 755 45.76 -49.87 71.20
C TRP A 755 46.96 -48.96 71.49
N SER A 756 48.15 -49.28 70.98
CA SER A 756 49.36 -48.46 71.17
C SER A 756 49.22 -47.05 70.60
N ASN A 757 48.34 -46.88 69.61
CA ASN A 757 48.07 -45.61 68.93
C ASN A 757 46.74 -44.96 69.35
N VAL A 758 46.07 -45.49 70.37
CA VAL A 758 44.77 -45.00 70.87
C VAL A 758 44.95 -44.40 72.26
N SER A 759 44.79 -43.08 72.39
CA SER A 759 44.77 -42.41 73.70
C SER A 759 43.57 -42.84 74.53
N GLY A 760 43.77 -43.12 75.83
CA GLY A 760 42.68 -43.53 76.73
C GLY A 760 42.17 -44.94 76.51
N HIS A 761 42.98 -45.81 75.90
CA HIS A 761 42.66 -47.23 75.77
C HIS A 761 42.43 -47.88 77.15
N PRO A 762 41.54 -48.89 77.27
CA PRO A 762 41.42 -49.65 78.50
C PRO A 762 42.76 -50.31 78.86
N ASP A 763 43.05 -50.42 80.16
CA ASP A 763 44.19 -51.20 80.65
C ASP A 763 43.94 -52.68 80.32
N VAL A 764 44.54 -53.16 79.24
CA VAL A 764 44.51 -54.58 78.88
C VAL A 764 45.49 -55.33 79.78
N ALA A 765 44.96 -56.26 80.59
CA ALA A 765 45.77 -57.08 81.50
C ALA A 765 46.94 -57.73 80.76
N THR A 766 48.15 -57.45 81.22
CA THR A 766 49.37 -58.01 80.66
C THR A 766 49.48 -59.50 81.05
N HIS A 767 50.35 -60.25 80.37
CA HIS A 767 50.69 -61.62 80.78
C HIS A 767 51.16 -61.72 82.25
N ALA A 768 51.71 -60.62 82.80
CA ALA A 768 52.13 -60.55 84.20
C ALA A 768 50.93 -60.44 85.16
N ASP A 769 49.88 -59.71 84.79
CA ASP A 769 48.69 -59.53 85.63
C ASP A 769 47.89 -60.85 85.79
N VAL A 770 47.83 -61.65 84.72
CA VAL A 770 47.20 -62.99 84.75
C VAL A 770 47.99 -63.97 85.61
N ASN A 771 49.32 -63.92 85.57
CA ASN A 771 50.16 -64.80 86.39
C ASN A 771 50.04 -64.49 87.89
N ASN A 772 49.95 -63.21 88.27
CA ASN A 772 49.75 -62.81 89.67
C ASN A 772 48.39 -63.28 90.24
N ALA A 773 47.35 -63.38 89.41
CA ALA A 773 46.04 -63.91 89.81
C ALA A 773 46.01 -65.45 89.95
N ILE A 774 46.90 -66.17 89.25
CA ILE A 774 47.02 -67.63 89.33
C ILE A 774 47.80 -68.06 90.59
N ASP A 775 48.77 -67.26 91.05
CA ASP A 775 49.59 -67.57 92.22
C ASP A 775 48.79 -67.52 93.55
N SER A 776 47.73 -66.72 93.63
CA SER A 776 46.83 -66.66 94.79
C SER A 776 45.91 -67.89 94.92
N ILE A 777 45.72 -68.68 93.85
CA ILE A 777 44.95 -69.94 93.85
C ILE A 777 45.82 -71.13 94.28
N ARG A 778 47.15 -71.08 94.05
CA ARG A 778 48.09 -72.15 94.41
C ARG A 778 48.41 -72.27 95.91
N TYR A 779 48.01 -71.28 96.72
CA TYR A 779 48.27 -71.20 98.16
C TYR A 779 47.00 -71.23 99.05
N ALA A 780 45.92 -71.87 98.60
CA ALA A 780 44.74 -72.10 99.45
C ALA A 780 45.06 -73.07 100.63
N PRO A 781 44.66 -72.77 101.89
CA PRO A 781 44.98 -73.60 103.05
C PRO A 781 44.26 -74.96 103.01
N GLN A 782 45.02 -76.05 103.24
CA GLN A 782 44.55 -77.44 103.27
C GLN A 782 43.71 -77.74 104.54
N GLU A 783 42.81 -78.73 104.46
CA GLU A 783 42.01 -79.18 105.62
C GLU A 783 42.93 -79.65 106.75
N ARG A 784 42.79 -79.05 107.93
CA ARG A 784 43.57 -79.40 109.13
C ARG A 784 43.02 -80.63 109.83
N ARG A 785 41.70 -80.71 110.00
CA ARG A 785 40.95 -81.93 110.40
C ARG A 785 39.44 -81.78 110.18
N SER A 786 38.73 -82.89 110.21
CA SER A 786 37.26 -82.92 110.29
C SER A 786 36.76 -82.78 111.74
N LEU A 787 35.59 -82.14 111.93
CA LEU A 787 34.88 -81.92 113.18
C LEU A 787 33.53 -82.66 113.16
N GLY A 788 33.12 -83.22 114.30
CA GLY A 788 31.86 -83.94 114.50
C GLY A 788 30.98 -83.33 115.59
N ALA A 789 29.82 -83.93 115.84
CA ALA A 789 28.77 -83.40 116.74
C ALA A 789 29.25 -83.10 118.19
N ASP A 790 30.31 -83.78 118.62
CA ASP A 790 30.88 -83.57 119.95
C ASP A 790 31.85 -82.39 120.04
N ASP A 791 32.41 -81.96 118.91
CA ASP A 791 33.27 -80.78 118.83
C ASP A 791 32.44 -79.51 119.14
N ASP A 792 33.11 -78.53 119.74
CA ASP A 792 32.53 -77.25 120.12
C ASP A 792 33.28 -76.12 119.42
N ALA A 793 32.56 -75.35 118.61
CA ALA A 793 33.12 -74.24 117.86
C ALA A 793 33.84 -73.23 118.78
N ASN A 794 33.39 -73.05 120.03
CA ASN A 794 34.05 -72.14 120.97
C ASN A 794 35.46 -72.60 121.37
N ASN A 795 35.74 -73.91 121.28
CA ASN A 795 37.02 -74.50 121.65
C ASN A 795 38.01 -74.63 120.47
N ILE A 796 37.57 -74.38 119.23
CA ILE A 796 38.43 -74.45 118.04
C ILE A 796 39.05 -73.07 117.79
N ILE A 797 40.24 -72.85 118.33
CA ILE A 797 40.83 -71.52 118.47
C ILE A 797 42.15 -71.37 117.73
N ASP A 798 42.67 -72.44 117.15
CA ASP A 798 43.95 -72.49 116.45
C ASP A 798 43.80 -72.27 114.94
N ASP A 799 44.83 -71.68 114.33
CA ASP A 799 44.81 -71.31 112.91
C ASP A 799 44.59 -72.53 112.01
N GLY A 800 43.53 -72.55 111.23
CA GLY A 800 43.30 -73.67 110.31
C GLY A 800 41.92 -73.69 109.66
N VAL A 801 41.78 -74.60 108.70
CA VAL A 801 40.51 -74.93 108.06
C VAL A 801 40.03 -76.27 108.59
N TYR A 802 38.83 -76.30 109.15
CA TYR A 802 38.24 -77.48 109.77
C TYR A 802 36.96 -77.84 109.04
N ARG A 803 36.78 -79.11 108.68
CA ARG A 803 35.61 -79.55 107.93
C ARG A 803 34.54 -80.13 108.86
N ILE A 804 33.34 -79.57 108.86
CA ILE A 804 32.20 -80.11 109.61
C ILE A 804 31.41 -81.03 108.68
N SER A 805 31.44 -82.33 108.95
CA SER A 805 30.76 -83.34 108.12
C SER A 805 29.64 -84.03 108.90
N GLY A 806 28.45 -84.13 108.30
CA GLY A 806 27.31 -84.84 108.89
C GLY A 806 26.48 -83.99 109.83
N ASN A 807 26.85 -83.92 111.11
CA ASN A 807 26.04 -83.27 112.17
C ASN A 807 26.59 -81.89 112.57
N PRO A 808 25.74 -80.96 113.05
CA PRO A 808 26.22 -79.66 113.52
C PRO A 808 27.09 -79.82 114.76
N ILE A 809 28.14 -78.99 114.85
CA ILE A 809 28.99 -78.91 116.04
C ILE A 809 28.33 -78.02 117.11
N LYS A 810 28.70 -78.23 118.38
CA LYS A 810 28.22 -77.40 119.51
C LYS A 810 28.68 -75.96 119.33
N ASN A 811 27.84 -75.00 119.73
CA ASN A 811 28.05 -73.56 119.55
C ASN A 811 28.40 -73.12 118.10
N GLY A 812 28.16 -73.99 117.11
CA GLY A 812 28.09 -73.60 115.70
C GLY A 812 26.80 -72.85 115.38
N ASN A 813 26.57 -72.51 114.11
CA ASN A 813 25.33 -71.87 113.64
C ASN A 813 24.17 -72.87 113.41
N GLY A 814 24.30 -74.12 113.89
CA GLY A 814 23.33 -75.19 113.67
C GLY A 814 23.30 -75.80 112.27
N LYS A 815 24.20 -75.38 111.36
CA LYS A 815 24.31 -75.92 110.00
C LYS A 815 25.32 -77.07 109.94
N THR A 816 25.13 -77.90 108.92
CA THR A 816 25.98 -79.05 108.59
C THR A 816 26.68 -78.81 107.27
N TRP A 817 27.71 -79.61 106.96
CA TRP A 817 28.47 -79.52 105.71
C TRP A 817 29.12 -78.15 105.51
N CYS A 818 29.73 -77.64 106.58
CA CYS A 818 30.41 -76.34 106.59
C CYS A 818 31.92 -76.49 106.75
N PHE A 819 32.68 -75.50 106.29
CA PHE A 819 34.08 -75.32 106.67
C PHE A 819 34.19 -74.23 107.72
N LEU A 820 34.70 -74.58 108.90
CA LEU A 820 35.09 -73.63 109.92
C LEU A 820 36.54 -73.22 109.64
N ARG A 821 36.76 -71.99 109.19
CA ARG A 821 38.08 -71.37 109.08
C ARG A 821 38.31 -70.55 110.34
N VAL A 822 39.41 -70.82 111.01
CA VAL A 822 39.79 -70.15 112.25
C VAL A 822 41.08 -69.40 111.99
N LYS A 823 41.07 -68.11 112.31
CA LYS A 823 42.25 -67.26 112.35
C LYS A 823 42.37 -66.63 113.72
N ARG A 824 43.38 -67.05 114.46
CA ARG A 824 43.87 -66.42 115.67
C ARG A 824 44.70 -65.21 115.27
N TRP A 825 44.18 -64.03 115.55
CA TRP A 825 44.86 -62.76 115.28
C TRP A 825 45.91 -62.46 116.35
N ASP A 826 45.58 -62.73 117.61
CA ASP A 826 46.46 -62.63 118.77
C ASP A 826 46.03 -63.66 119.85
N TYR A 827 46.62 -63.61 121.05
CA TYR A 827 46.28 -64.54 122.14
C TYR A 827 44.83 -64.44 122.64
N ASN A 828 44.12 -63.36 122.33
CA ASN A 828 42.78 -63.09 122.81
C ASN A 828 41.73 -63.19 121.70
N THR A 829 42.03 -62.68 120.51
CA THR A 829 41.09 -62.45 119.41
C THR A 829 41.16 -63.57 118.39
N ILE A 830 40.08 -64.34 118.29
CA ILE A 830 39.93 -65.39 117.28
C ILE A 830 38.79 -65.00 116.35
N TYR A 831 39.12 -64.83 115.09
CA TYR A 831 38.14 -64.74 114.02
C TYR A 831 37.77 -66.15 113.58
N GLN A 832 36.48 -66.43 113.62
CA GLN A 832 35.94 -67.64 113.05
C GLN A 832 35.01 -67.30 111.90
N GLU A 833 35.22 -68.02 110.82
CA GLU A 833 34.36 -68.01 109.65
C GLU A 833 33.83 -69.41 109.45
N LEU A 834 32.53 -69.53 109.28
CA LEU A 834 31.81 -70.77 109.07
C LEU A 834 31.12 -70.66 107.72
N ASP A 835 31.74 -71.28 106.73
CA ASP A 835 31.29 -71.31 105.34
C ASP A 835 30.43 -72.56 105.12
N CYS A 836 29.14 -72.37 104.95
CA CYS A 836 28.17 -73.45 104.77
C CYS A 836 27.64 -73.54 103.32
N GLY A 837 28.43 -73.07 102.35
CA GLY A 837 28.05 -73.04 100.93
C GLY A 837 26.80 -72.18 100.68
N PHE A 838 25.77 -72.78 100.05
CA PHE A 838 24.52 -72.08 99.71
C PHE A 838 23.77 -71.47 100.91
N ASN A 839 24.07 -71.92 102.14
CA ASN A 839 23.47 -71.34 103.35
C ASN A 839 24.13 -70.03 103.79
N GLY A 840 25.18 -69.60 103.08
CA GLY A 840 25.94 -68.39 103.36
C GLY A 840 27.18 -68.63 104.21
N ILE A 841 27.98 -67.58 104.31
CA ILE A 841 29.16 -67.50 105.17
C ILE A 841 28.76 -66.78 106.46
N PHE A 842 29.13 -67.36 107.59
CA PHE A 842 28.84 -66.82 108.90
C PHE A 842 30.14 -66.48 109.62
N ILE A 843 30.18 -65.35 110.30
CA ILE A 843 31.39 -64.90 110.97
C ILE A 843 31.11 -64.54 112.42
N ARG A 844 32.15 -64.62 113.23
CA ARG A 844 32.18 -64.07 114.58
C ARG A 844 33.61 -63.82 115.03
N ASN A 845 33.77 -62.87 115.93
CA ASN A 845 35.02 -62.63 116.64
C ASN A 845 34.86 -63.05 118.10
N ILE A 846 35.69 -64.00 118.52
CA ILE A 846 35.73 -64.52 119.88
C ILE A 846 36.85 -63.81 120.65
N SER A 847 36.60 -63.55 121.93
CA SER A 847 37.60 -63.05 122.88
C SER A 847 37.82 -64.08 124.00
N GLN A 848 39.01 -64.67 124.09
CA GLN A 848 39.33 -65.70 125.10
C GLN A 848 39.46 -65.12 126.50
N THR A 849 40.07 -63.94 126.63
CA THR A 849 40.29 -63.27 127.93
C THR A 849 38.97 -62.85 128.57
N ASN A 850 37.98 -62.48 127.75
CA ASN A 850 36.68 -61.99 128.25
C ASN A 850 35.57 -63.06 128.23
N ASN A 851 35.86 -64.32 127.85
CA ASN A 851 34.86 -65.37 127.63
C ASN A 851 33.68 -64.91 126.75
N PHE A 852 33.96 -64.09 125.74
CA PHE A 852 32.92 -63.53 124.87
C PHE A 852 32.84 -64.33 123.57
N TYR A 853 31.72 -65.03 123.42
CA TYR A 853 31.40 -65.88 122.26
C TYR A 853 30.10 -65.38 121.62
N PRO A 854 30.16 -64.35 120.76
CA PRO A 854 28.96 -63.80 120.15
C PRO A 854 28.29 -64.83 119.21
N GLY A 855 27.00 -64.62 118.98
CA GLY A 855 26.26 -65.37 117.97
C GLY A 855 26.83 -65.17 116.57
N TRP A 856 26.61 -66.14 115.70
CA TRP A 856 27.09 -66.13 114.31
C TRP A 856 26.33 -65.09 113.48
N GLN A 857 27.05 -64.21 112.79
CA GLN A 857 26.48 -63.21 111.88
C GLN A 857 26.63 -63.67 110.44
N ARG A 858 25.55 -63.68 109.65
CA ARG A 858 25.60 -64.02 108.22
C ARG A 858 26.12 -62.83 107.41
N ILE A 859 27.07 -63.06 106.52
CA ILE A 859 27.48 -62.09 105.49
C ILE A 859 26.40 -62.05 104.41
N ALA A 860 25.98 -60.84 104.00
CA ALA A 860 25.00 -60.66 102.92
C ALA A 860 25.53 -61.26 101.59
N THR A 861 24.67 -61.97 100.87
CA THR A 861 25.04 -62.57 99.57
C THR A 861 24.79 -61.59 98.42
N SER A 862 25.32 -61.91 97.23
CA SER A 862 24.97 -61.19 96.00
C SER A 862 23.46 -61.19 95.76
N ASP A 863 22.75 -62.27 96.08
CA ASP A 863 21.28 -62.33 95.96
C ASP A 863 20.58 -61.36 96.94
N ASP A 864 21.07 -61.25 98.19
CA ASP A 864 20.55 -60.26 99.15
C ASP A 864 20.72 -58.83 98.60
N ILE A 865 21.88 -58.54 98.01
CA ILE A 865 22.19 -57.24 97.39
C ILE A 865 21.34 -57.01 96.13
N SER A 866 21.22 -58.01 95.27
CA SER A 866 20.39 -57.94 94.05
C SER A 866 18.92 -57.73 94.39
N ASN A 867 18.40 -58.39 95.44
CA ASN A 867 17.04 -58.16 95.91
C ASN A 867 16.85 -56.74 96.43
N LEU A 868 17.81 -56.19 97.19
CA LEU A 868 17.79 -54.80 97.62
C LEU A 868 17.87 -53.83 96.43
N GLN A 869 18.73 -54.10 95.45
CA GLN A 869 18.88 -53.30 94.24
C GLN A 869 17.59 -53.31 93.41
N ASN A 870 16.90 -54.45 93.32
CA ASN A 870 15.61 -54.58 92.66
C ASN A 870 14.55 -53.72 93.36
N ILE A 871 14.52 -53.70 94.70
CA ILE A 871 13.62 -52.82 95.47
C ILE A 871 13.94 -51.35 95.20
N ILE A 872 15.21 -50.96 95.22
CA ILE A 872 15.67 -49.59 94.93
C ILE A 872 15.25 -49.18 93.52
N ASN A 873 15.43 -50.06 92.54
CA ASN A 873 15.06 -49.80 91.15
C ASN A 873 13.55 -49.60 91.00
N GLN A 874 12.73 -50.44 91.65
CA GLN A 874 11.27 -50.27 91.67
C GLN A 874 10.84 -48.94 92.32
N GLN A 875 11.50 -48.56 93.42
CA GLN A 875 11.25 -47.26 94.07
C GLN A 875 11.64 -46.09 93.17
N ASN A 876 12.79 -46.16 92.50
CA ASN A 876 13.25 -45.13 91.55
C ASN A 876 12.28 -44.97 90.37
N GLN A 877 11.76 -46.06 89.82
CA GLN A 877 10.73 -46.02 88.78
C GLN A 877 9.45 -45.32 89.27
N THR A 878 9.02 -45.60 90.51
CA THR A 878 7.86 -44.94 91.12
C THR A 878 8.09 -43.44 91.30
N ILE A 879 9.29 -43.04 91.76
CA ILE A 879 9.67 -41.63 91.92
C ILE A 879 9.64 -40.91 90.58
N GLN A 880 10.26 -41.46 89.52
CA GLN A 880 10.27 -40.85 88.20
C GLN A 880 8.85 -40.64 87.63
N SER A 881 7.96 -41.62 87.83
CA SER A 881 6.55 -41.50 87.46
C SER A 881 5.83 -40.36 88.19
N LEU A 882 6.05 -40.24 89.51
CA LEU A 882 5.48 -39.15 90.31
C LEU A 882 6.05 -37.79 89.89
N THR A 883 7.35 -37.68 89.62
CA THR A 883 7.99 -36.45 89.13
C THR A 883 7.36 -36.01 87.81
N THR A 884 7.18 -36.94 86.86
CA THR A 884 6.55 -36.65 85.56
C THR A 884 5.12 -36.13 85.74
N ARG A 885 4.33 -36.78 86.61
CA ARG A 885 2.97 -36.34 86.92
C ARG A 885 2.93 -34.96 87.56
N LEU A 886 3.88 -34.66 88.44
CA LEU A 886 4.00 -33.35 89.08
C LEU A 886 4.34 -32.27 88.06
N THR A 887 5.35 -32.49 87.20
CA THR A 887 5.71 -31.55 86.13
C THR A 887 4.55 -31.29 85.18
N ASN A 888 3.78 -32.32 84.82
CA ASN A 888 2.59 -32.14 83.99
C ASN A 888 1.52 -31.30 84.69
N ALA A 889 1.25 -31.55 85.97
CA ALA A 889 0.31 -30.75 86.75
C ALA A 889 0.78 -29.28 86.92
N GLU A 890 2.08 -29.05 87.11
CA GLU A 890 2.67 -27.71 87.17
C GLU A 890 2.49 -26.97 85.84
N ASN A 891 2.72 -27.65 84.71
CA ASN A 891 2.51 -27.09 83.38
C ASN A 891 1.04 -26.78 83.12
N GLU A 892 0.12 -27.65 83.54
CA GLU A 892 -1.33 -27.44 83.40
C GLU A 892 -1.80 -26.25 84.25
N ILE A 893 -1.33 -26.13 85.50
CA ILE A 893 -1.60 -24.97 86.36
C ILE A 893 -1.05 -23.68 85.74
N LYS A 894 0.16 -23.73 85.17
CA LYS A 894 0.77 -22.58 84.49
C LYS A 894 -0.08 -22.17 83.28
N TYR A 895 -0.49 -23.13 82.46
CA TYR A 895 -1.38 -22.88 81.33
C TYR A 895 -2.71 -22.24 81.77
N ILE A 896 -3.34 -22.73 82.83
CA ILE A 896 -4.56 -22.14 83.37
C ILE A 896 -4.33 -20.70 83.84
N LYS A 897 -3.21 -20.41 84.52
CA LYS A 897 -2.87 -19.05 84.97
C LYS A 897 -2.64 -18.09 83.80
N ASP A 898 -1.96 -18.56 82.76
CA ASP A 898 -1.63 -17.75 81.58
C ASP A 898 -2.86 -17.46 80.70
N ASN A 899 -3.90 -18.33 80.75
CA ASN A 899 -5.07 -18.25 79.87
C ASN A 899 -6.39 -17.94 80.60
N TYR A 900 -6.38 -17.73 81.92
CA TYR A 900 -7.59 -17.40 82.67
C TYR A 900 -8.10 -15.99 82.30
N ILE A 901 -9.41 -15.88 82.07
CA ILE A 901 -10.09 -14.62 81.80
C ILE A 901 -10.66 -14.04 83.10
N GLU A 902 -10.21 -12.85 83.47
CA GLU A 902 -10.69 -12.12 84.64
C GLU A 902 -11.88 -11.23 84.24
N GLY A 903 -13.08 -11.60 84.67
CA GLY A 903 -14.31 -10.84 84.40
C GLY A 903 -14.71 -9.95 85.58
N LYS A 904 -14.99 -8.66 85.33
CA LYS A 904 -15.51 -7.74 86.37
C LYS A 904 -16.65 -6.89 85.82
N ARG A 905 -17.68 -6.70 86.65
CA ARG A 905 -18.82 -5.85 86.33
C ARG A 905 -18.58 -4.40 86.76
N PHE A 906 -19.00 -3.47 85.92
CA PHE A 906 -18.97 -2.03 86.16
C PHE A 906 -20.37 -1.45 85.93
N PRO A 907 -20.82 -0.49 86.74
CA PRO A 907 -22.05 0.26 86.46
C PRO A 907 -21.89 1.16 85.23
N ALA A 908 -22.98 1.45 84.50
CA ALA A 908 -22.97 2.31 83.30
C ALA A 908 -22.21 3.64 83.45
N SER A 909 -22.23 4.23 84.65
CA SER A 909 -21.53 5.50 84.93
C SER A 909 -20.00 5.40 84.92
N GLN A 910 -19.44 4.20 84.80
CA GLN A 910 -18.00 3.91 84.91
C GLN A 910 -17.42 3.27 83.63
N GLU A 911 -18.04 3.48 82.47
CA GLU A 911 -17.59 2.92 81.19
C GLU A 911 -16.11 3.24 80.88
N ALA A 912 -15.64 4.47 81.11
CA ALA A 912 -14.23 4.80 80.91
C ALA A 912 -13.26 4.04 81.86
N GLN A 913 -13.71 3.67 83.05
CA GLN A 913 -12.93 2.88 84.01
C GLN A 913 -12.95 1.39 83.63
N ALA A 914 -14.07 0.92 83.06
CA ALA A 914 -14.20 -0.42 82.50
C ALA A 914 -13.23 -0.61 81.31
N GLU A 915 -13.21 0.34 80.37
CA GLU A 915 -12.28 0.34 79.23
C GLU A 915 -10.81 0.39 79.67
N ALA A 916 -10.47 1.26 80.64
CA ALA A 916 -9.11 1.33 81.15
C ALA A 916 -8.66 0.02 81.83
N TRP A 917 -9.57 -0.65 82.55
CA TRP A 917 -9.28 -1.89 83.25
C TRP A 917 -9.13 -3.09 82.30
N GLU A 918 -9.95 -3.16 81.25
CA GLU A 918 -9.85 -4.14 80.16
C GLU A 918 -8.56 -3.95 79.35
N ASN A 919 -8.19 -2.70 79.04
CA ASN A 919 -6.96 -2.38 78.31
C ASN A 919 -5.67 -2.63 79.11
N GLU A 920 -5.72 -2.69 80.45
CA GLU A 920 -4.55 -2.96 81.28
C GLU A 920 -4.00 -4.37 81.05
N LYS A 921 -4.87 -5.35 80.73
CA LYS A 921 -4.47 -6.74 80.47
C LYS A 921 -5.36 -7.41 79.42
N PRO A 922 -4.79 -8.05 78.38
CA PRO A 922 -5.56 -8.67 77.28
C PRO A 922 -6.54 -9.78 77.71
N THR A 923 -6.35 -10.37 78.90
CA THR A 923 -7.18 -11.45 79.44
C THR A 923 -8.27 -10.94 80.39
N ARG A 924 -8.52 -9.64 80.45
CA ARG A 924 -9.64 -9.09 81.22
C ARG A 924 -10.86 -8.89 80.33
N LEU A 925 -12.04 -9.06 80.93
CA LEU A 925 -13.31 -8.79 80.28
C LEU A 925 -14.15 -7.89 81.18
N ALA A 926 -14.40 -6.66 80.73
CA ALA A 926 -15.25 -5.74 81.46
C ALA A 926 -16.72 -5.91 81.02
N MET A 927 -17.64 -6.01 81.98
CA MET A 927 -19.07 -6.12 81.72
C MET A 927 -19.79 -4.89 82.26
N ILE A 928 -20.38 -4.09 81.38
CA ILE A 928 -21.08 -2.86 81.79
C ILE A 928 -22.57 -3.15 81.96
N GLU A 929 -23.11 -2.86 83.15
CA GLU A 929 -24.55 -2.96 83.41
C GLU A 929 -25.27 -1.77 82.78
N LYS A 930 -26.20 -2.05 81.86
CA LYS A 930 -27.04 -1.07 81.19
C LYS A 930 -28.28 -0.70 81.98
#